data_AF-A0A9D1J8W2-F1
#
_entry.id   AF-A0A9D1J8W2-F1
#
_cell.length_a   1.000
_cell.length_b   1.000
_cell.length_c   1.000
_cell.angle_alpha   90.00
_cell.angle_beta   90.00
_cell.angle_gamma   90.00
#
_symmetry.space_group_name_H-M   'P 1'
#
loop_
_entity.id
_entity.type
_entity.pdbx_description
1 polymer ?
#
loop_
_entity_poly.entity_id
_entity_poly.type
_entity_poly.pdbx_seq_one_letter_code
_entity_poly.pdbx_strand_id
1 'polypeptide(L)'
;MKKISKLLACGCLAGAMVAGGFALSSCSSWTTTVSQGEYKYENPWSAGSYYGVKVSVEVQTDENGDRIRSVTIEDSDYTQASEGWEGRDNYLENEQTLLNAYRGKYVADVLAMKVTTDYQGQPSEVSDDSVLITDATQSSGRLLLAVQDALCNFGYSVFEGEYHYPNAWDDTAPDYGIRVRVVMKGNVVRKVAVISSGYTEVSSGWDGQATWTDNLEGLLSSYVGKTKTQILDETVTVSSGGQPDSVSDDSYVITGATQGSGRLLLAVQNALDPSGAQTTKVYTGEYHYANAWDSSAPDYGIRVAVKVKGGYILSVEVLDSDYVEVSEGWENANLWNDGLSNLLSKYAGKTVQEVLAVEVTTSESTPGQPEDISDQQYVIAGATQGSGRLMLAVQNALSMLASESGDNGGSEEPENPYVGWDYNEYIDAATTYEVNSDGSVTYKIVTTSYGYAEAFTIEITVANGEISQYSILTNGSTGGFESSMSAIANNMVGQTLEQLQDYLEGDEIQTGATYSNTLCVNAGLFALANFEAAGGSSGGEQPDPDPDEPEDTNTTTGPFVNWSYNQYISSQTTVRSDYFGNAIYNIVTTSNGHAQPFEINIVVNDQKVIVDYEIVTNGSTSDHFAGIMSSVAKNMVGKNQADLEEILQLNNSSADDQINTGATLSNVLCINAGLFAVSNYDIASADEFIGEYKYENAWVPGNYYGIRVSVRVKDGVIVAVNEVASDYTSVTDSWANKDIWVNNIESLLKAYQGKTVEEILDASVTVDASGQPSAVSDAELMISGATQGSGRLLLAVQNALSVIEDNYARTFVGEYHYANPWAPTAPDYGIRVAVTVKGEDIVNVEVLESDYTEVSDGWNNANLWNDGLEGLLAAYESKTVEEVLAAYVTAQADGQPNVVSDADLMITGATQGSGRLLLAVQNAIDPTGANTTKVYTGEYKYENTWVPGSYYGIKVAVTVKGETILKVEVLDSDYTEVTDSWEDKDIWINNLDSLLAAYQGKTVAEIFDVDVTVDANGQPTAVSDSDLMISGATQGSGRLMLAVQNALSLLNPNPDEPEEPEEPENPYADWQYNEYIDAATTYTANDDGSVTYNIVTTANAPANAFEITITVVNGAITEYEITVNGSTSDHFAEIMSSVAKNMVGQTLEQLEAYLEGDEIQSGATRSNELCVNAGLFALANVDKASAAE
;
A
#
# COMPACT_ATOMS: atom_id res chain seq x y z
N MET A 1 -33.51 -5.22 38.66
CA MET A 1 -34.01 -6.44 39.36
C MET A 1 -33.32 -7.66 38.77
N LYS A 2 -32.92 -8.58 39.64
CA LYS A 2 -32.19 -9.85 39.46
C LYS A 2 -32.43 -10.65 38.15
N LYS A 3 -31.30 -10.98 37.50
CA LYS A 3 -30.87 -12.29 36.94
C LYS A 3 -31.71 -12.91 35.80
N ILE A 4 -31.18 -12.81 34.57
CA ILE A 4 -30.85 -13.99 33.75
C ILE A 4 -29.47 -13.71 33.13
N SER A 5 -28.55 -14.64 33.35
CA SER A 5 -27.14 -14.60 32.96
C SER A 5 -26.77 -15.99 32.48
N LYS A 6 -26.16 -16.07 31.29
CA LYS A 6 -25.37 -17.16 30.65
C LYS A 6 -25.88 -17.53 29.25
N LEU A 7 -25.25 -16.97 28.20
CA LEU A 7 -24.54 -17.73 27.15
C LEU A 7 -23.82 -16.75 26.20
N LEU A 8 -22.55 -16.45 26.47
CA LEU A 8 -21.45 -16.30 25.49
C LEU A 8 -20.21 -15.84 26.28
N ALA A 9 -19.34 -16.81 26.58
CA ALA A 9 -18.02 -16.57 27.13
C ALA A 9 -17.10 -17.62 26.48
N CYS A 10 -16.49 -17.22 25.38
CA CYS A 10 -15.32 -17.80 24.71
C CYS A 10 -14.69 -16.60 23.99
N GLY A 11 -13.49 -16.10 24.23
CA GLY A 11 -12.41 -16.44 25.17
C GLY A 11 -11.22 -15.60 24.75
N CYS A 12 -11.00 -14.45 25.39
CA CYS A 12 -9.77 -13.68 25.23
C CYS A 12 -8.64 -14.42 25.97
N LEU A 13 -7.76 -15.07 25.22
CA LEU A 13 -6.48 -15.57 25.72
C LEU A 13 -5.43 -14.49 25.45
N ALA A 14 -4.98 -13.83 26.51
CA ALA A 14 -3.74 -13.08 26.53
C ALA A 14 -2.58 -14.05 26.25
N GLY A 15 -1.89 -13.89 25.13
CA GLY A 15 -0.67 -14.60 24.75
C GLY A 15 0.53 -13.67 24.85
N ALA A 16 1.50 -14.03 25.66
CA ALA A 16 2.73 -13.30 25.91
C ALA A 16 3.61 -13.18 24.65
N MET A 17 4.23 -12.02 24.49
CA MET A 17 5.23 -11.73 23.46
C MET A 17 6.48 -12.59 23.65
N VAL A 18 6.95 -13.21 22.57
CA VAL A 18 8.34 -13.65 22.41
C VAL A 18 8.87 -12.88 21.21
N ALA A 19 9.66 -11.84 21.48
CA ALA A 19 10.40 -11.10 20.47
C ALA A 19 11.69 -11.87 20.17
N GLY A 20 11.71 -12.57 19.04
CA GLY A 20 12.92 -13.18 18.46
C GLY A 20 13.09 -12.61 17.06
N GLY A 21 14.04 -11.69 16.90
CA GLY A 21 14.36 -11.06 15.63
C GLY A 21 15.24 -11.96 14.77
N PHE A 22 14.72 -12.38 13.63
CA PHE A 22 15.51 -12.83 12.49
C PHE A 22 15.43 -11.72 11.43
N ALA A 23 16.54 -11.04 11.16
CA ALA A 23 16.67 -10.13 10.04
C ALA A 23 17.17 -10.92 8.83
N LEU A 24 16.24 -11.33 7.96
CA LEU A 24 16.53 -11.72 6.59
C LEU A 24 16.20 -10.53 5.69
N SER A 25 17.20 -10.04 4.96
CA SER A 25 17.04 -9.01 3.93
C SER A 25 16.37 -9.62 2.69
N SER A 26 15.09 -9.30 2.44
CA SER A 26 14.43 -9.13 1.13
C SER A 26 12.90 -9.23 1.28
N CYS A 27 12.19 -8.46 0.44
CA CYS A 27 10.73 -8.25 0.38
C CYS A 27 10.18 -7.24 1.41
N SER A 28 9.44 -6.23 0.93
CA SER A 28 8.71 -5.24 1.72
C SER A 28 7.55 -5.89 2.48
N SER A 29 7.86 -6.67 3.52
CA SER A 29 6.85 -7.18 4.44
C SER A 29 6.23 -6.01 5.19
N TRP A 30 4.95 -5.74 4.96
CA TRP A 30 4.23 -4.75 5.76
C TRP A 30 4.14 -5.24 7.20
N THR A 31 4.55 -4.39 8.14
CA THR A 31 4.41 -4.70 9.56
C THR A 31 3.16 -4.01 10.07
N THR A 32 2.35 -4.73 10.85
CA THR A 32 1.16 -4.17 11.49
C THR A 32 1.40 -4.08 12.98
N THR A 33 1.17 -2.92 13.56
CA THR A 33 1.35 -2.65 14.99
C THR A 33 0.10 -2.04 15.55
N VAL A 34 -0.33 -2.52 16.72
CA VAL A 34 -1.46 -1.94 17.44
C VAL A 34 -0.94 -1.07 18.57
N SER A 35 -1.41 0.17 18.64
CA SER A 35 -1.09 1.12 19.70
C SER A 35 -2.37 1.63 20.36
N GLN A 36 -2.34 1.83 21.67
CA GLN A 36 -3.47 2.37 22.42
C GLN A 36 -3.25 3.84 22.75
N GLY A 37 -4.33 4.60 22.77
CA GLY A 37 -4.33 6.00 23.16
C GLY A 37 -5.59 6.37 23.92
N GLU A 38 -5.50 7.42 24.72
CA GLU A 38 -6.66 7.96 25.43
C GLU A 38 -6.65 9.48 25.47
N TYR A 39 -7.85 10.05 25.48
CA TYR A 39 -8.03 11.46 25.80
C TYR A 39 -9.16 11.64 26.79
N LYS A 40 -8.91 12.41 27.85
CA LYS A 40 -9.91 12.71 28.88
C LYS A 40 -9.71 14.08 29.52
N TYR A 41 -10.80 14.67 29.98
CA TYR A 41 -10.82 15.86 30.80
C TYR A 41 -11.85 15.73 31.92
N GLU A 42 -11.63 16.43 33.04
CA GLU A 42 -12.51 16.35 34.20
C GLU A 42 -13.89 16.96 33.89
N ASN A 43 -14.95 16.25 34.25
CA ASN A 43 -16.32 16.72 34.09
C ASN A 43 -16.54 17.97 34.97
N PRO A 44 -16.84 19.14 34.37
CA PRO A 44 -17.01 20.37 35.13
C PRO A 44 -18.14 20.29 36.18
N TRP A 45 -19.11 19.40 35.98
CA TRP A 45 -20.32 19.26 36.79
C TRP A 45 -20.25 18.13 37.82
N SER A 46 -19.25 17.25 37.73
CA SER A 46 -19.06 16.12 38.65
C SER A 46 -17.57 15.85 38.86
N ALA A 47 -17.02 16.45 39.93
CA ALA A 47 -15.62 16.27 40.30
C ALA A 47 -15.29 14.77 40.50
N GLY A 48 -14.17 14.33 39.91
CA GLY A 48 -13.77 12.92 39.87
C GLY A 48 -14.49 12.04 38.85
N SER A 49 -15.29 12.62 37.95
CA SER A 49 -15.80 11.96 36.72
C SER A 49 -15.13 12.58 35.50
N TYR A 50 -14.90 11.81 34.44
CA TYR A 50 -14.19 12.28 33.25
C TYR A 50 -15.03 12.13 31.99
N TYR A 51 -14.93 13.12 31.11
CA TYR A 51 -15.34 12.99 29.72
C TYR A 51 -14.15 12.57 28.88
N GLY A 52 -14.31 11.61 27.98
CA GLY A 52 -13.17 11.09 27.22
C GLY A 52 -13.47 9.83 26.43
N VAL A 53 -12.46 9.34 25.73
CA VAL A 53 -12.50 8.08 24.97
C VAL A 53 -11.13 7.42 25.02
N LYS A 54 -11.13 6.09 25.01
CA LYS A 54 -9.93 5.26 24.85
C LYS A 54 -10.06 4.53 23.53
N VAL A 55 -8.97 4.44 22.77
CA VAL A 55 -8.95 3.78 21.47
C VAL A 55 -7.77 2.83 21.34
N SER A 56 -7.92 1.88 20.42
CA SER A 56 -6.88 1.06 19.86
C SER A 56 -6.76 1.39 18.37
N VAL A 57 -5.55 1.70 17.91
CA VAL A 57 -5.26 2.08 16.53
C VAL A 57 -4.29 1.06 15.95
N GLU A 58 -4.69 0.42 14.87
CA GLU A 58 -3.86 -0.50 14.11
C GLU A 58 -3.19 0.26 12.97
N VAL A 59 -1.86 0.25 12.94
CA VAL A 59 -1.03 0.95 11.97
C VAL A 59 -0.30 -0.06 11.10
N GLN A 60 -0.40 0.12 9.79
CA GLN A 60 0.34 -0.59 8.78
C GLN A 60 1.54 0.25 8.34
N THR A 61 2.74 -0.33 8.38
CA THR A 61 3.98 0.31 7.95
C THR A 61 4.49 -0.34 6.69
N ASP A 62 4.70 0.47 5.65
CA ASP A 62 5.38 0.11 4.41
C ASP A 62 6.46 1.15 4.03
N GLU A 63 7.07 0.99 2.85
CA GLU A 63 8.08 1.93 2.34
C GLU A 63 7.51 3.31 1.96
N ASN A 64 6.20 3.40 1.70
CA ASN A 64 5.49 4.64 1.38
C ASN A 64 5.07 5.42 2.64
N GLY A 65 5.02 4.76 3.80
CA GLY A 65 4.81 5.39 5.10
C GLY A 65 3.92 4.58 6.04
N ASP A 66 3.56 5.19 7.17
CA ASP A 66 2.65 4.58 8.14
C ASP A 66 1.21 5.00 7.85
N ARG A 67 0.31 4.02 7.70
CA ARG A 67 -1.12 4.23 7.43
C ARG A 67 -1.98 3.59 8.52
N ILE A 68 -3.11 4.22 8.83
CA ILE A 68 -4.07 3.68 9.79
C ILE A 68 -4.91 2.61 9.08
N ARG A 69 -4.93 1.39 9.61
CA ARG A 69 -5.76 0.28 9.12
C ARG A 69 -7.12 0.26 9.79
N SER A 70 -7.15 0.47 11.11
CA SER A 70 -8.39 0.47 11.87
C SER A 70 -8.26 1.32 13.14
N VAL A 71 -9.40 1.87 13.59
CA VAL A 71 -9.55 2.53 14.89
C VAL A 71 -10.73 1.88 15.59
N THR A 72 -10.53 1.40 16.80
CA THR A 72 -11.58 0.80 17.63
C THR A 72 -11.67 1.53 18.96
N ILE A 73 -12.89 1.81 19.42
CA ILE A 73 -13.14 2.37 20.74
C ILE A 73 -13.06 1.24 21.78
N GLU A 74 -12.26 1.46 22.80
CA GLU A 74 -12.03 0.52 23.90
C GLU A 74 -12.90 0.88 25.12
N ASP A 75 -13.23 -0.14 25.91
CA ASP A 75 -13.92 0.06 27.18
C ASP A 75 -13.08 0.98 28.10
N SER A 76 -13.73 2.02 28.65
CA SER A 76 -13.11 2.95 29.60
C SER A 76 -14.12 3.38 30.67
N ASP A 77 -13.62 3.97 31.75
CA ASP A 77 -14.43 4.60 32.81
C ASP A 77 -14.83 6.06 32.47
N TYR A 78 -14.57 6.51 31.24
CA TYR A 78 -14.88 7.85 30.77
C TYR A 78 -16.29 7.91 30.19
N THR A 79 -16.94 9.06 30.34
CA THR A 79 -18.18 9.35 29.63
C THR A 79 -17.83 9.86 28.23
N GLN A 80 -18.03 9.02 27.21
CA GLN A 80 -17.84 9.42 25.83
C GLN A 80 -18.87 10.47 25.38
N ALA A 81 -20.16 10.19 25.62
CA ALA A 81 -21.26 11.11 25.35
C ALA A 81 -22.38 10.99 26.43
N SER A 82 -22.63 12.06 27.19
CA SER A 82 -23.63 12.06 28.27
C SER A 82 -25.05 12.29 27.77
N GLU A 83 -26.03 11.63 28.41
CA GLU A 83 -27.46 11.89 28.22
C GLU A 83 -27.78 13.39 28.47
N GLY A 84 -28.20 14.09 27.43
CA GLY A 84 -28.48 15.53 27.44
C GLY A 84 -27.50 16.43 26.68
N TRP A 85 -26.46 15.86 26.07
CA TRP A 85 -25.55 16.60 25.18
C TRP A 85 -26.17 16.81 23.78
N GLU A 86 -26.11 18.05 23.28
CA GLU A 86 -26.53 18.41 21.93
C GLU A 86 -25.58 17.78 20.90
N GLY A 87 -26.11 17.09 19.89
CA GLY A 87 -25.32 16.31 18.92
C GLY A 87 -24.98 14.88 19.36
N ARG A 88 -25.38 14.43 20.55
CA ARG A 88 -25.12 13.06 21.05
C ARG A 88 -25.63 11.98 20.10
N ASP A 89 -26.90 12.05 19.75
CA ASP A 89 -27.53 10.96 18.99
C ASP A 89 -26.93 10.89 17.58
N ASN A 90 -26.69 12.05 16.95
CA ASN A 90 -25.97 12.14 15.69
C ASN A 90 -24.55 11.55 15.76
N TYR A 91 -23.81 11.81 16.85
CA TYR A 91 -22.49 11.23 17.07
C TYR A 91 -22.54 9.70 17.20
N LEU A 92 -23.48 9.16 17.99
CA LEU A 92 -23.59 7.72 18.22
C LEU A 92 -24.10 6.98 16.98
N GLU A 93 -24.99 7.58 16.20
CA GLU A 93 -25.49 7.02 14.93
C GLU A 93 -24.41 6.96 13.85
N ASN A 94 -23.46 7.91 13.86
CA ASN A 94 -22.39 8.03 12.86
C ASN A 94 -21.00 7.65 13.41
N GLU A 95 -20.93 7.03 14.59
CA GLU A 95 -19.67 6.70 15.27
C GLU A 95 -18.79 5.80 14.38
N GLN A 96 -19.38 4.77 13.79
CA GLN A 96 -18.66 3.86 12.90
C GLN A 96 -18.16 4.55 11.63
N THR A 97 -18.96 5.45 11.04
CA THR A 97 -18.56 6.27 9.89
C THR A 97 -17.32 7.11 10.23
N LEU A 98 -17.31 7.72 11.43
CA LEU A 98 -16.17 8.51 11.89
C LEU A 98 -14.93 7.66 12.19
N LEU A 99 -15.08 6.44 12.72
CA LEU A 99 -13.96 5.51 12.89
C LEU A 99 -13.39 5.07 11.53
N ASN A 100 -14.26 4.78 10.57
CA ASN A 100 -13.88 4.42 9.20
C ASN A 100 -13.18 5.57 8.47
N ALA A 101 -13.51 6.83 8.78
CA ALA A 101 -12.84 7.99 8.20
C ALA A 101 -11.34 8.04 8.50
N TYR A 102 -10.83 7.34 9.52
CA TYR A 102 -9.39 7.23 9.76
C TYR A 102 -8.70 6.18 8.89
N ARG A 103 -9.43 5.18 8.37
CA ARG A 103 -8.87 4.08 7.58
C ARG A 103 -8.19 4.60 6.31
N GLY A 104 -7.00 4.10 6.03
CA GLY A 104 -6.20 4.47 4.86
C GLY A 104 -5.46 5.80 4.97
N LYS A 105 -5.80 6.67 5.93
CA LYS A 105 -5.09 7.94 6.15
C LYS A 105 -3.67 7.69 6.65
N TYR A 106 -2.73 8.51 6.20
CA TYR A 106 -1.37 8.49 6.72
C TYR A 106 -1.35 8.98 8.17
N VAL A 107 -0.57 8.31 9.01
CA VAL A 107 -0.37 8.67 10.42
C VAL A 107 0.12 10.12 10.56
N ALA A 108 1.01 10.55 9.66
CA ALA A 108 1.56 11.89 9.69
C ALA A 108 0.50 12.98 9.38
N ASP A 109 -0.47 12.71 8.49
CA ASP A 109 -1.54 13.64 8.19
C ASP A 109 -2.54 13.75 9.36
N VAL A 110 -2.88 12.62 10.01
CA VAL A 110 -3.75 12.63 11.19
C VAL A 110 -3.12 13.37 12.37
N LEU A 111 -1.82 13.21 12.60
CA LEU A 111 -1.08 13.96 13.63
C LEU A 111 -0.95 15.45 13.30
N ALA A 112 -1.01 15.84 12.03
CA ALA A 112 -0.99 17.24 11.62
C ALA A 112 -2.32 17.97 11.90
N MET A 113 -3.44 17.26 12.02
CA MET A 113 -4.76 17.84 12.32
C MET A 113 -4.81 18.47 13.72
N LYS A 114 -5.29 19.71 13.84
CA LYS A 114 -5.36 20.43 15.12
C LYS A 114 -6.75 20.32 15.75
N VAL A 115 -6.77 20.02 17.04
CA VAL A 115 -7.95 20.18 17.90
C VAL A 115 -7.72 21.35 18.84
N THR A 116 -8.57 22.37 18.77
CA THR A 116 -8.57 23.47 19.75
C THR A 116 -9.36 23.01 20.97
N THR A 117 -8.79 23.16 22.16
CA THR A 117 -9.47 22.87 23.42
C THR A 117 -9.62 24.14 24.24
N ASP A 118 -10.67 24.21 25.05
CA ASP A 118 -10.85 25.29 26.01
C ASP A 118 -9.95 25.10 27.26
N TYR A 119 -10.07 26.00 28.23
CA TYR A 119 -9.27 25.97 29.46
C TYR A 119 -9.55 24.74 30.36
N GLN A 120 -10.60 23.96 30.08
CA GLN A 120 -10.96 22.73 30.78
C GLN A 120 -10.53 21.48 30.00
N GLY A 121 -9.97 21.64 28.80
CA GLY A 121 -9.65 20.52 27.91
C GLY A 121 -10.85 20.04 27.09
N GLN A 122 -11.94 20.81 27.00
CA GLN A 122 -13.05 20.44 26.11
C GLN A 122 -12.72 20.84 24.67
N PRO A 123 -12.80 19.92 23.69
CA PRO A 123 -12.61 20.28 22.28
C PRO A 123 -13.67 21.27 21.80
N SER A 124 -13.25 22.37 21.18
CA SER A 124 -14.14 23.42 20.66
C SER A 124 -14.08 23.56 19.14
N GLU A 125 -13.03 23.03 18.51
CA GLU A 125 -12.80 23.13 17.06
C GLU A 125 -11.87 21.98 16.61
N VAL A 126 -12.08 21.50 15.40
CA VAL A 126 -11.20 20.53 14.73
C VAL A 126 -10.84 21.14 13.37
N SER A 127 -9.57 21.12 12.98
CA SER A 127 -9.09 21.81 11.79
C SER A 127 -9.42 21.10 10.46
N ASP A 128 -9.89 19.85 10.52
CA ASP A 128 -10.16 19.01 9.36
C ASP A 128 -11.57 18.42 9.49
N ASP A 129 -12.44 18.78 8.55
CA ASP A 129 -13.84 18.37 8.55
C ASP A 129 -14.04 16.87 8.21
N SER A 130 -13.03 16.20 7.62
CA SER A 130 -13.13 14.78 7.27
C SER A 130 -13.17 13.84 8.49
N VAL A 131 -12.78 14.34 9.67
CA VAL A 131 -12.88 13.64 10.95
C VAL A 131 -13.83 14.34 11.91
N LEU A 132 -14.81 15.06 11.36
CA LEU A 132 -15.80 15.83 12.10
C LEU A 132 -17.22 15.36 11.74
N ILE A 133 -18.02 15.01 12.75
CA ILE A 133 -19.47 14.85 12.58
C ILE A 133 -20.11 16.22 12.85
N THR A 134 -20.95 16.69 11.94
CA THR A 134 -21.70 17.95 12.07
C THR A 134 -22.44 18.01 13.40
N ASP A 135 -22.35 19.16 14.08
CA ASP A 135 -22.92 19.40 15.42
C ASP A 135 -22.36 18.52 16.57
N ALA A 136 -21.32 17.72 16.32
CA ALA A 136 -20.72 16.80 17.31
C ALA A 136 -19.22 17.06 17.57
N THR A 137 -18.75 18.30 17.37
CA THR A 137 -17.33 18.72 17.47
C THR A 137 -16.61 18.24 18.73
N GLN A 138 -17.27 18.25 19.89
CA GLN A 138 -16.65 17.83 21.14
C GLN A 138 -16.28 16.34 21.15
N SER A 139 -17.14 15.47 20.60
CA SER A 139 -16.88 14.04 20.56
C SER A 139 -15.93 13.65 19.43
N SER A 140 -16.08 14.26 18.25
CA SER A 140 -15.10 14.10 17.16
C SER A 140 -13.70 14.55 17.59
N GLY A 141 -13.58 15.70 18.26
CA GLY A 141 -12.30 16.18 18.78
C GLY A 141 -11.70 15.31 19.88
N ARG A 142 -12.52 14.72 20.76
CA ARG A 142 -12.05 13.74 21.78
C ARG A 142 -11.49 12.49 21.11
N LEU A 143 -12.18 11.97 20.09
CA LEU A 143 -11.73 10.81 19.33
C LEU A 143 -10.43 11.09 18.59
N LEU A 144 -10.33 12.22 17.88
CA LEU A 144 -9.10 12.62 17.19
C LEU A 144 -7.92 12.73 18.17
N LEU A 145 -8.11 13.35 19.34
CA LEU A 145 -7.05 13.46 20.34
C LEU A 145 -6.62 12.09 20.90
N ALA A 146 -7.56 11.16 21.13
CA ALA A 146 -7.22 9.80 21.57
C ALA A 146 -6.49 8.99 20.49
N VAL A 147 -6.88 9.17 19.22
CA VAL A 147 -6.16 8.58 18.07
C VAL A 147 -4.75 9.17 17.98
N GLN A 148 -4.59 10.48 18.09
CA GLN A 148 -3.27 11.13 18.08
C GLN A 148 -2.37 10.68 19.23
N ASP A 149 -2.94 10.46 20.43
CA ASP A 149 -2.22 9.88 21.55
C ASP A 149 -1.73 8.44 21.23
N ALA A 150 -2.58 7.61 20.63
CA ALA A 150 -2.19 6.27 20.18
C ALA A 150 -1.05 6.31 19.14
N LEU A 151 -1.12 7.24 18.19
CA LEU A 151 -0.10 7.40 17.15
C LEU A 151 1.23 7.96 17.71
N CYS A 152 1.19 8.82 18.72
CA CYS A 152 2.38 9.22 19.47
C CYS A 152 3.01 8.01 20.19
N ASN A 153 2.18 7.18 20.85
CA ASN A 153 2.64 5.94 21.51
C ASN A 153 3.21 4.92 20.52
N PHE A 154 2.81 4.97 19.24
CA PHE A 154 3.39 4.17 18.16
C PHE A 154 4.81 4.59 17.76
N GLY A 155 5.27 5.79 18.14
CA GLY A 155 6.64 6.26 17.90
C GLY A 155 6.75 7.59 17.16
N TYR A 156 5.65 8.32 17.01
CA TYR A 156 5.66 9.67 16.46
C TYR A 156 5.78 10.74 17.54
N SER A 157 6.21 11.92 17.13
CA SER A 157 6.24 13.13 17.96
C SER A 157 5.72 14.32 17.17
N VAL A 158 5.01 15.20 17.85
CA VAL A 158 4.42 16.41 17.25
C VAL A 158 4.95 17.63 17.97
N PHE A 159 5.46 18.58 17.21
CA PHE A 159 5.98 19.85 17.71
C PHE A 159 5.23 21.00 17.07
N GLU A 160 5.03 22.08 17.81
CA GLU A 160 4.47 23.32 17.26
C GLU A 160 5.50 24.43 17.43
N GLY A 161 5.59 25.29 16.41
CA GLY A 161 6.50 26.43 16.42
C GLY A 161 5.88 27.61 15.69
N GLU A 162 6.35 28.80 16.02
CA GLU A 162 5.89 30.02 15.39
C GLU A 162 7.03 31.01 15.20
N TYR A 163 6.90 31.82 14.17
CA TYR A 163 7.76 32.97 13.93
C TYR A 163 6.91 34.16 13.53
N HIS A 164 7.13 35.29 14.20
CA HIS A 164 6.45 36.54 13.87
C HIS A 164 7.37 37.74 14.09
N TYR A 165 7.04 38.85 13.43
CA TYR A 165 7.68 40.15 13.64
C TYR A 165 6.66 41.29 13.53
N PRO A 166 6.90 42.43 14.21
CA PRO A 166 5.95 43.54 14.24
C PRO A 166 5.62 44.08 12.85
N ASN A 167 4.37 44.47 12.66
CA ASN A 167 3.96 45.14 11.43
C ASN A 167 4.57 46.56 11.36
N ALA A 168 5.56 46.73 10.48
CA ALA A 168 6.29 47.99 10.34
C ALA A 168 5.44 49.18 9.83
N TRP A 169 4.24 48.91 9.32
CA TRP A 169 3.36 49.91 8.70
C TRP A 169 2.22 50.37 9.61
N ASP A 170 1.84 49.55 10.59
CA ASP A 170 0.74 49.80 11.54
C ASP A 170 0.99 49.03 12.84
N ASP A 171 1.28 49.76 13.93
CA ASP A 171 1.55 49.21 15.25
C ASP A 171 0.29 48.69 15.97
N THR A 172 -0.88 48.87 15.37
CA THR A 172 -2.16 48.31 15.83
C THR A 172 -2.66 47.12 15.01
N ALA A 173 -2.01 46.83 13.87
CA ALA A 173 -2.30 45.65 13.07
C ALA A 173 -1.60 44.40 13.64
N PRO A 174 -2.13 43.18 13.38
CA PRO A 174 -1.45 41.96 13.77
C PRO A 174 -0.04 41.86 13.17
N ASP A 175 0.87 41.27 13.93
CA ASP A 175 2.24 40.97 13.49
C ASP A 175 2.22 40.11 12.22
N TYR A 176 3.26 40.24 11.40
CA TYR A 176 3.48 39.31 10.29
C TYR A 176 4.10 38.04 10.82
N GLY A 177 3.53 36.88 10.52
CA GLY A 177 4.02 35.63 11.09
C GLY A 177 3.32 34.39 10.59
N ILE A 178 3.84 33.24 10.99
CA ILE A 178 3.29 31.93 10.65
C ILE A 178 3.47 31.00 11.85
N ARG A 179 2.51 30.09 12.02
CA ARG A 179 2.58 29.02 13.00
C ARG A 179 2.46 27.69 12.29
N VAL A 180 3.29 26.75 12.70
CA VAL A 180 3.38 25.43 12.09
C VAL A 180 3.25 24.34 13.13
N ARG A 181 2.86 23.17 12.65
CA ARG A 181 2.96 21.90 13.34
C ARG A 181 3.88 20.99 12.53
N VAL A 182 4.87 20.40 13.19
CA VAL A 182 5.87 19.52 12.62
C VAL A 182 5.71 18.13 13.23
N VAL A 183 5.46 17.14 12.37
CA VAL A 183 5.31 15.74 12.75
C VAL A 183 6.60 15.00 12.44
N MET A 184 7.15 14.30 13.43
CA MET A 184 8.40 13.56 13.34
C MET A 184 8.20 12.08 13.68
N LYS A 185 8.99 11.21 13.04
CA LYS A 185 9.20 9.82 13.47
C LYS A 185 10.70 9.62 13.66
N GLY A 186 11.14 9.36 14.89
CA GLY A 186 12.56 9.42 15.24
C GLY A 186 13.14 10.82 14.99
N ASN A 187 14.21 10.93 14.21
CA ASN A 187 14.88 12.20 13.88
C ASN A 187 14.45 12.80 12.52
N VAL A 188 13.46 12.21 11.84
CA VAL A 188 13.05 12.57 10.48
C VAL A 188 11.68 13.24 10.48
N VAL A 189 11.54 14.35 9.74
CA VAL A 189 10.27 15.03 9.52
C VAL A 189 9.40 14.23 8.56
N ARG A 190 8.15 13.99 8.96
CA ARG A 190 7.14 13.24 8.19
C ARG A 190 6.06 14.15 7.63
N LYS A 191 5.76 15.27 8.28
CA LYS A 191 4.84 16.30 7.79
C LYS A 191 5.15 17.65 8.41
N VAL A 192 4.96 18.71 7.66
CA VAL A 192 4.84 20.09 8.17
C VAL A 192 3.50 20.63 7.71
N ALA A 193 2.73 21.21 8.63
CA ALA A 193 1.45 21.84 8.32
C ALA A 193 1.39 23.25 8.90
N VAL A 194 0.85 24.19 8.14
CA VAL A 194 0.51 25.53 8.66
C VAL A 194 -0.76 25.40 9.48
N ILE A 195 -0.76 25.95 10.69
CA ILE A 195 -1.93 25.93 11.58
C ILE A 195 -2.37 27.34 11.92
N SER A 196 -3.67 27.50 12.24
CA SER A 196 -4.26 28.80 12.55
C SER A 196 -3.48 29.56 13.63
N SER A 197 -3.25 30.85 13.36
CA SER A 197 -2.49 31.77 14.20
C SER A 197 -3.18 33.14 14.27
N GLY A 198 -2.80 33.96 15.25
CA GLY A 198 -3.24 35.36 15.34
C GLY A 198 -2.45 36.32 14.43
N TYR A 199 -1.56 35.79 13.58
CA TYR A 199 -0.64 36.57 12.76
C TYR A 199 -1.18 36.78 11.34
N THR A 200 -0.70 37.85 10.70
CA THR A 200 -0.90 38.05 9.26
C THR A 200 0.15 37.25 8.50
N GLU A 201 -0.20 36.09 7.95
CA GLU A 201 0.72 35.26 7.17
C GLU A 201 1.14 35.94 5.85
N VAL A 202 0.12 36.47 5.14
CA VAL A 202 0.24 37.23 3.90
C VAL A 202 -0.79 38.35 3.89
N SER A 203 -0.37 39.58 3.55
CA SER A 203 -1.29 40.71 3.42
C SER A 203 -1.89 40.76 2.01
N SER A 204 -3.13 41.24 1.91
CA SER A 204 -3.89 41.31 0.64
C SER A 204 -3.31 42.26 -0.42
N GLY A 205 -2.20 42.93 -0.12
CA GLY A 205 -1.50 43.84 -1.02
C GLY A 205 -0.06 43.41 -1.32
N TRP A 206 0.33 42.20 -0.94
CA TRP A 206 1.66 41.67 -1.22
C TRP A 206 1.71 41.06 -2.62
N ASP A 207 2.60 41.57 -3.48
CA ASP A 207 2.73 41.14 -4.88
C ASP A 207 3.03 39.63 -5.03
N GLY A 208 3.59 38.99 -4.00
CA GLY A 208 3.90 37.56 -3.96
C GLY A 208 2.78 36.65 -3.41
N GLN A 209 1.60 37.18 -3.06
CA GLN A 209 0.55 36.41 -2.37
C GLN A 209 0.07 35.18 -3.16
N ALA A 210 -0.20 35.34 -4.46
CA ALA A 210 -0.61 34.22 -5.32
C ALA A 210 0.51 33.18 -5.41
N THR A 211 1.75 33.62 -5.67
CA THR A 211 2.93 32.75 -5.73
C THR A 211 3.15 31.98 -4.44
N TRP A 212 2.95 32.59 -3.27
CA TRP A 212 3.01 31.90 -1.99
C TRP A 212 1.91 30.85 -1.86
N THR A 213 0.66 31.24 -2.08
CA THR A 213 -0.50 30.35 -1.90
C THR A 213 -0.42 29.13 -2.82
N ASP A 214 -0.04 29.34 -4.09
CA ASP A 214 0.03 28.27 -5.10
C ASP A 214 1.19 27.29 -4.86
N ASN A 215 2.23 27.69 -4.13
CA ASN A 215 3.45 26.89 -3.96
C ASN A 215 3.74 26.50 -2.50
N LEU A 216 2.88 26.90 -1.54
CA LEU A 216 3.07 26.62 -0.11
C LEU A 216 3.11 25.11 0.16
N GLU A 217 2.20 24.33 -0.43
CA GLU A 217 2.16 22.87 -0.22
C GLU A 217 3.43 22.17 -0.73
N GLY A 218 3.96 22.63 -1.87
CA GLY A 218 5.23 22.14 -2.41
C GLY A 218 6.41 22.46 -1.48
N LEU A 219 6.41 23.65 -0.87
CA LEU A 219 7.41 24.04 0.12
C LEU A 219 7.27 23.25 1.44
N LEU A 220 6.05 23.02 1.94
CA LEU A 220 5.83 22.17 3.13
C LEU A 220 6.33 20.74 2.89
N SER A 221 6.13 20.24 1.67
CA SER A 221 6.60 18.92 1.25
C SER A 221 8.13 18.81 1.18
N SER A 222 8.87 19.90 0.94
CA SER A 222 10.34 19.86 0.88
C SER A 222 11.02 19.59 2.22
N TYR A 223 10.30 19.77 3.33
CA TYR A 223 10.75 19.39 4.67
C TYR A 223 10.63 17.88 4.94
N VAL A 224 9.76 17.16 4.21
CA VAL A 224 9.50 15.73 4.44
C VAL A 224 10.75 14.92 4.06
N GLY A 225 11.15 14.00 4.94
CA GLY A 225 12.36 13.19 4.78
C GLY A 225 13.64 13.86 5.27
N LYS A 226 13.61 15.17 5.60
CA LYS A 226 14.74 15.87 6.21
C LYS A 226 14.87 15.52 7.69
N THR A 227 16.11 15.48 8.17
CA THR A 227 16.39 15.30 9.59
C THR A 227 16.28 16.62 10.36
N LYS A 228 16.08 16.54 11.68
CA LYS A 228 16.09 17.72 12.56
C LYS A 228 17.35 18.57 12.38
N THR A 229 18.52 17.93 12.33
CA THR A 229 19.81 18.62 12.18
C THR A 229 19.90 19.36 10.85
N GLN A 230 19.53 18.70 9.74
CA GLN A 230 19.53 19.35 8.42
C GLN A 230 18.67 20.61 8.36
N ILE A 231 17.53 20.63 9.06
CA ILE A 231 16.67 21.82 9.11
C ILE A 231 17.25 22.89 10.03
N LEU A 232 17.85 22.51 11.15
CA LEU A 232 18.45 23.45 12.12
C LEU A 232 19.76 24.08 11.61
N ASP A 233 20.47 23.41 10.71
CA ASP A 233 21.70 23.93 10.08
C ASP A 233 21.43 25.01 9.04
N GLU A 234 20.18 25.12 8.56
CA GLU A 234 19.79 26.17 7.63
C GLU A 234 19.72 27.54 8.28
N THR A 235 20.08 28.55 7.48
CA THR A 235 20.29 29.91 7.96
C THR A 235 19.28 30.82 7.30
N VAL A 236 18.64 31.68 8.10
CA VAL A 236 17.76 32.73 7.61
C VAL A 236 18.33 34.07 8.04
N THR A 237 18.71 34.89 7.07
CA THR A 237 19.11 36.27 7.36
C THR A 237 17.85 37.08 7.63
N VAL A 238 17.80 37.81 8.74
CA VAL A 238 16.69 38.71 9.07
C VAL A 238 17.17 40.16 9.13
N SER A 239 16.37 41.07 8.57
CA SER A 239 16.59 42.50 8.66
C SER A 239 16.41 43.03 10.09
N SER A 240 16.76 44.30 10.34
CA SER A 240 16.64 44.94 11.66
C SER A 240 15.21 44.98 12.22
N GLY A 241 14.19 44.77 11.39
CA GLY A 241 12.78 44.66 11.79
C GLY A 241 12.30 43.23 12.06
N GLY A 242 13.18 42.22 11.94
CA GLY A 242 12.81 40.80 12.06
C GLY A 242 12.23 40.18 10.79
N GLN A 243 12.18 40.92 9.68
CA GLN A 243 11.71 40.39 8.40
C GLN A 243 12.79 39.53 7.74
N PRO A 244 12.51 38.29 7.30
CA PRO A 244 13.46 37.45 6.58
C PRO A 244 13.87 38.06 5.23
N ASP A 245 15.17 38.10 4.97
CA ASP A 245 15.78 38.65 3.75
C ASP A 245 16.32 37.55 2.81
N SER A 246 16.88 36.47 3.36
CA SER A 246 17.42 35.34 2.60
C SER A 246 17.37 34.04 3.39
N VAL A 247 17.43 32.91 2.68
CA VAL A 247 17.61 31.56 3.23
C VAL A 247 18.87 30.95 2.58
N SER A 248 19.66 30.14 3.30
CA SER A 248 20.91 29.55 2.76
C SER A 248 20.68 28.52 1.66
N ASP A 249 19.67 27.68 1.78
CA ASP A 249 19.31 26.68 0.80
C ASP A 249 18.04 27.10 0.04
N ASP A 250 18.19 27.23 -1.28
CA ASP A 250 17.12 27.57 -2.21
C ASP A 250 15.99 26.52 -2.23
N SER A 251 16.23 25.28 -1.76
CA SER A 251 15.20 24.24 -1.62
C SER A 251 14.10 24.58 -0.60
N TYR A 252 14.37 25.53 0.31
CA TYR A 252 13.39 26.08 1.24
C TYR A 252 12.80 27.42 0.76
N VAL A 253 13.04 27.82 -0.49
CA VAL A 253 12.63 29.13 -1.03
C VAL A 253 11.66 28.98 -2.20
N ILE A 254 10.48 29.58 -2.06
CA ILE A 254 9.59 29.83 -3.20
C ILE A 254 10.13 31.05 -3.93
N THR A 255 10.51 30.90 -5.19
CA THR A 255 11.03 31.99 -6.03
C THR A 255 9.98 33.11 -6.11
N GLY A 256 10.35 34.32 -5.69
CA GLY A 256 9.43 35.47 -5.60
C GLY A 256 8.68 35.63 -4.27
N ALA A 257 8.86 34.69 -3.33
CA ALA A 257 8.19 34.68 -2.02
C ALA A 257 9.16 34.41 -0.84
N THR A 258 10.43 34.80 -0.97
CA THR A 258 11.52 34.56 0.01
C THR A 258 11.16 34.92 1.45
N GLN A 259 10.37 35.97 1.67
CA GLN A 259 9.97 36.41 3.00
C GLN A 259 9.01 35.42 3.67
N GLY A 260 8.06 34.87 2.92
CA GLY A 260 7.18 33.81 3.42
C GLY A 260 7.98 32.55 3.72
N SER A 261 8.87 32.17 2.79
CA SER A 261 9.76 31.00 2.94
C SER A 261 10.63 31.07 4.18
N GLY A 262 11.29 32.21 4.42
CA GLY A 262 12.10 32.41 5.61
C GLY A 262 11.29 32.42 6.91
N ARG A 263 10.04 32.93 6.90
CA ARG A 263 9.14 32.84 8.07
C ARG A 263 8.79 31.40 8.39
N LEU A 264 8.48 30.60 7.35
CA LEU A 264 8.15 29.19 7.51
C LEU A 264 9.34 28.41 8.08
N LEU A 265 10.54 28.57 7.51
CA LEU A 265 11.73 27.88 8.00
C LEU A 265 12.02 28.23 9.47
N LEU A 266 11.94 29.51 9.84
CA LEU A 266 12.14 29.93 11.23
C LEU A 266 11.07 29.36 12.18
N ALA A 267 9.81 29.25 11.74
CA ALA A 267 8.75 28.64 12.54
C ALA A 267 8.96 27.12 12.70
N VAL A 268 9.42 26.43 11.65
CA VAL A 268 9.79 25.00 11.70
C VAL A 268 10.98 24.79 12.64
N GLN A 269 12.03 25.62 12.52
CA GLN A 269 13.18 25.58 13.42
C GLN A 269 12.77 25.83 14.87
N ASN A 270 11.86 26.76 15.11
CA ASN A 270 11.30 27.00 16.45
C ASN A 270 10.50 25.80 16.97
N ALA A 271 9.78 25.07 16.11
CA ALA A 271 9.08 23.85 16.52
C ALA A 271 10.07 22.77 16.94
N LEU A 272 11.12 22.57 16.15
CA LEU A 272 12.12 21.52 16.34
C LEU A 272 13.08 21.80 17.51
N ASP A 273 13.40 23.07 17.73
CA ASP A 273 14.16 23.54 18.87
C ASP A 273 13.53 24.82 19.45
N PRO A 274 12.54 24.68 20.35
CA PRO A 274 11.89 25.82 21.01
C PRO A 274 12.88 26.60 21.89
N SER A 275 13.94 25.93 22.38
CA SER A 275 15.03 26.56 23.13
C SER A 275 15.99 27.34 22.22
N GLY A 276 16.01 26.97 20.94
CA GLY A 276 16.56 27.68 19.79
C GLY A 276 15.75 28.91 19.36
N ALA A 277 14.76 29.36 20.15
CA ALA A 277 14.41 30.78 20.22
C ALA A 277 15.64 31.56 20.73
N GLN A 278 16.65 31.68 19.88
CA GLN A 278 18.03 32.05 20.19
C GLN A 278 18.07 33.30 21.08
N THR A 279 18.17 33.10 22.40
CA THR A 279 18.45 34.21 23.31
C THR A 279 19.80 34.76 22.89
N THR A 280 19.85 36.03 22.52
CA THR A 280 21.14 36.70 22.28
C THR A 280 22.02 36.53 23.52
N LYS A 281 23.04 35.69 23.42
CA LYS A 281 24.02 35.51 24.49
C LYS A 281 25.15 36.52 24.28
N VAL A 282 25.62 37.11 25.37
CA VAL A 282 26.72 38.07 25.34
C VAL A 282 27.91 37.45 26.03
N TYR A 283 28.95 37.19 25.26
CA TYR A 283 30.23 36.67 25.75
C TYR A 283 31.21 37.81 25.89
N THR A 284 31.97 37.85 26.98
CA THR A 284 33.03 38.84 27.18
C THR A 284 34.36 38.15 26.99
N GLY A 285 35.22 38.70 26.13
CA GLY A 285 36.57 38.20 25.92
C GLY A 285 37.61 39.30 26.07
N GLU A 286 38.80 38.91 26.44
CA GLU A 286 39.93 39.82 26.58
C GLU A 286 41.21 39.21 26.05
N TYR A 287 42.11 40.08 25.60
CA TYR A 287 43.46 39.70 25.24
C TYR A 287 44.42 40.80 25.69
N HIS A 288 45.46 40.42 26.42
CA HIS A 288 46.51 41.33 26.85
C HIS A 288 47.88 40.65 26.84
N TYR A 289 48.93 41.47 26.77
CA TYR A 289 50.32 41.04 26.93
C TYR A 289 51.14 42.11 27.66
N ALA A 290 52.18 41.66 28.34
CA ALA A 290 52.99 42.51 29.21
C ALA A 290 53.62 43.68 28.44
N ASN A 291 53.66 44.85 29.08
CA ASN A 291 54.38 45.99 28.54
C ASN A 291 55.89 45.74 28.59
N ALA A 292 56.47 45.36 27.45
CA ALA A 292 57.90 45.02 27.34
C ALA A 292 58.85 46.19 27.61
N TRP A 293 58.34 47.43 27.67
CA TRP A 293 59.14 48.64 27.84
C TRP A 293 59.12 49.16 29.28
N ASP A 294 58.10 48.80 30.05
CA ASP A 294 57.95 49.14 31.46
C ASP A 294 57.07 48.11 32.17
N SER A 295 57.70 47.20 32.93
CA SER A 295 56.99 46.16 33.67
C SER A 295 56.18 46.67 34.86
N SER A 296 56.22 47.98 35.15
CA SER A 296 55.37 48.65 36.13
C SER A 296 54.20 49.42 35.50
N ALA A 297 54.16 49.53 34.17
CA ALA A 297 53.05 50.10 33.42
C ALA A 297 51.98 49.02 33.13
N PRO A 298 50.72 49.42 32.90
CA PRO A 298 49.67 48.45 32.56
C PRO A 298 49.96 47.74 31.23
N ASP A 299 49.46 46.51 31.12
CA ASP A 299 49.61 45.66 29.94
C ASP A 299 48.96 46.28 28.70
N TYR A 300 49.45 45.91 27.52
CA TYR A 300 48.78 46.25 26.27
C TYR A 300 47.67 45.23 26.00
N GLY A 301 46.46 45.68 25.73
CA GLY A 301 45.33 44.77 25.58
C GLY A 301 44.02 45.43 25.17
N ILE A 302 42.99 44.61 25.01
CA ILE A 302 41.63 45.03 24.69
C ILE A 302 40.62 44.05 25.29
N ARG A 303 39.46 44.57 25.70
CA ARG A 303 38.32 43.77 26.15
C ARG A 303 37.12 44.02 25.25
N VAL A 304 36.37 42.97 24.94
CA VAL A 304 35.22 43.04 24.04
C VAL A 304 34.01 42.30 24.59
N ALA A 305 32.83 42.75 24.19
CA ALA A 305 31.58 41.99 24.27
C ALA A 305 31.20 41.50 22.87
N VAL A 306 30.94 40.21 22.74
CA VAL A 306 30.50 39.56 21.50
C VAL A 306 29.08 39.05 21.72
N LYS A 307 28.12 39.61 20.97
CA LYS A 307 26.72 39.17 21.00
C LYS A 307 26.54 38.08 19.96
N VAL A 308 26.13 36.89 20.38
CA VAL A 308 25.96 35.72 19.51
C VAL A 308 24.49 35.29 19.53
N LYS A 309 23.95 34.97 18.35
CA LYS A 309 22.61 34.42 18.15
C LYS A 309 22.69 33.38 17.03
N GLY A 310 22.35 32.13 17.30
CA GLY A 310 22.34 31.07 16.28
C GLY A 310 23.71 30.62 15.82
N GLY A 311 24.77 30.77 16.64
CA GLY A 311 26.14 30.54 16.16
C GLY A 311 26.67 31.64 15.23
N TYR A 312 25.90 32.73 15.02
CA TYR A 312 26.31 33.93 14.30
C TYR A 312 26.61 35.07 15.26
N ILE A 313 27.64 35.85 14.93
CA ILE A 313 27.97 37.07 15.65
C ILE A 313 27.02 38.17 15.18
N LEU A 314 26.23 38.73 16.10
CA LEU A 314 25.38 39.89 15.83
C LEU A 314 26.17 41.20 15.89
N SER A 315 27.07 41.31 16.86
CA SER A 315 27.88 42.51 17.05
C SER A 315 29.08 42.24 17.96
N VAL A 316 30.14 43.03 17.77
CA VAL A 316 31.29 43.12 18.66
C VAL A 316 31.41 44.56 19.14
N GLU A 317 31.54 44.74 20.44
CA GLU A 317 31.68 46.05 21.10
C GLU A 317 32.94 46.06 21.97
N VAL A 318 33.75 47.10 21.88
CA VAL A 318 34.90 47.28 22.79
C VAL A 318 34.37 47.75 24.15
N LEU A 319 34.84 47.12 25.21
CA LEU A 319 34.50 47.45 26.59
C LEU A 319 35.64 48.22 27.26
N ASP A 320 35.29 49.04 28.25
CA ASP A 320 36.29 49.64 29.14
C ASP A 320 37.14 48.54 29.80
N SER A 321 38.47 48.74 29.80
CA SER A 321 39.46 47.87 30.43
C SER A 321 40.56 48.68 31.11
N ASP A 322 41.33 48.02 31.98
CA ASP A 322 42.53 48.57 32.62
C ASP A 322 43.81 48.39 31.78
N TYR A 323 43.67 47.83 30.57
CA TYR A 323 44.74 47.68 29.60
C TYR A 323 44.99 48.97 28.80
N VAL A 324 46.21 49.14 28.33
CA VAL A 324 46.58 50.17 27.35
C VAL A 324 46.18 49.68 25.96
N GLU A 325 44.99 50.07 25.48
CA GLU A 325 44.56 49.78 24.10
C GLU A 325 45.44 50.53 23.07
N VAL A 326 45.75 51.79 23.40
CA VAL A 326 46.58 52.71 22.60
C VAL A 326 47.47 53.52 23.55
N SER A 327 48.80 53.47 23.36
CA SER A 327 49.73 54.28 24.15
C SER A 327 49.90 55.71 23.60
N GLU A 328 50.17 56.65 24.49
CA GLU A 328 50.61 58.01 24.13
C GLU A 328 51.97 57.92 23.42
N GLY A 329 51.94 57.91 22.09
CA GLY A 329 53.14 57.77 21.25
C GLY A 329 53.06 56.68 20.18
N TRP A 330 51.97 55.91 20.11
CA TRP A 330 51.78 54.96 19.01
C TRP A 330 51.57 55.70 17.68
N GLU A 331 52.51 55.53 16.74
CA GLU A 331 52.56 56.24 15.46
C GLU A 331 51.27 56.08 14.63
N ASN A 332 50.56 54.96 14.81
CA ASN A 332 49.35 54.61 14.06
C ASN A 332 48.06 54.70 14.89
N ALA A 333 48.09 55.37 16.06
CA ALA A 333 46.92 55.57 16.92
C ALA A 333 45.71 56.17 16.20
N ASN A 334 45.93 57.14 15.30
CA ASN A 334 44.86 57.76 14.54
C ASN A 334 44.21 56.78 13.55
N LEU A 335 45.01 55.93 12.90
CA LEU A 335 44.50 54.92 11.96
C LEU A 335 43.64 53.86 12.67
N TRP A 336 44.05 53.47 13.88
CA TRP A 336 43.25 52.57 14.73
C TRP A 336 41.92 53.20 15.11
N ASN A 337 41.95 54.40 15.70
CA ASN A 337 40.75 55.09 16.17
C ASN A 337 39.74 55.35 15.03
N ASP A 338 40.23 55.71 13.84
CA ASP A 338 39.39 55.95 12.66
C ASP A 338 38.86 54.65 12.04
N GLY A 339 39.64 53.57 12.10
CA GLY A 339 39.32 52.27 11.47
C GLY A 339 38.53 51.30 12.33
N LEU A 340 38.55 51.46 13.67
CA LEU A 340 38.01 50.49 14.62
C LEU A 340 36.52 50.21 14.42
N SER A 341 35.69 51.24 14.24
CA SER A 341 34.24 51.04 14.03
C SER A 341 33.93 50.25 12.77
N ASN A 342 34.72 50.42 11.69
CA ASN A 342 34.57 49.64 10.47
C ASN A 342 35.01 48.19 10.71
N LEU A 343 36.14 47.99 11.38
CA LEU A 343 36.65 46.66 11.71
C LEU A 343 35.66 45.87 12.58
N LEU A 344 35.04 46.47 13.60
CA LEU A 344 34.01 45.83 14.44
C LEU A 344 32.78 45.38 13.63
N SER A 345 32.37 46.17 12.62
CA SER A 345 31.22 45.83 11.78
C SER A 345 31.44 44.59 10.91
N LYS A 346 32.69 44.22 10.62
CA LYS A 346 33.02 43.04 9.79
C LYS A 346 32.75 41.70 10.46
N TYR A 347 32.61 41.69 11.78
CA TYR A 347 32.27 40.49 12.54
C TYR A 347 30.76 40.19 12.48
N ALA A 348 29.91 41.19 12.22
CA ALA A 348 28.46 40.97 12.18
C ALA A 348 28.08 40.06 11.00
N GLY A 349 27.29 39.02 11.27
CA GLY A 349 26.87 38.01 10.28
C GLY A 349 27.90 36.90 10.03
N LYS A 350 29.07 36.92 10.68
CA LYS A 350 30.05 35.83 10.61
C LYS A 350 29.70 34.69 11.55
N THR A 351 30.02 33.46 11.15
CA THR A 351 29.88 32.31 12.04
C THR A 351 30.98 32.31 13.10
N VAL A 352 30.71 31.64 14.22
CA VAL A 352 31.70 31.43 15.27
C VAL A 352 32.92 30.67 14.74
N GLN A 353 32.72 29.62 13.93
CA GLN A 353 33.85 28.85 13.36
C GLN A 353 34.68 29.67 12.38
N GLU A 354 34.06 30.50 11.53
CA GLU A 354 34.79 31.36 10.58
C GLU A 354 35.77 32.28 11.30
N VAL A 355 35.38 32.83 12.45
CA VAL A 355 36.22 33.73 13.24
C VAL A 355 37.27 32.97 14.05
N LEU A 356 36.94 31.79 14.59
CA LEU A 356 37.90 30.93 15.29
C LEU A 356 38.99 30.37 14.36
N ALA A 357 38.70 30.19 13.07
CA ALA A 357 39.65 29.71 12.07
C ALA A 357 40.68 30.76 11.62
N VAL A 358 40.51 32.04 11.97
CA VAL A 358 41.47 33.10 11.61
C VAL A 358 42.72 32.97 12.48
N GLU A 359 43.86 32.68 11.87
CA GLU A 359 45.13 32.57 12.59
C GLU A 359 45.73 33.94 12.87
N VAL A 360 46.20 34.17 14.10
CA VAL A 360 46.95 35.36 14.50
C VAL A 360 48.34 34.93 14.93
N THR A 361 49.37 35.42 14.23
CA THR A 361 50.77 35.14 14.59
C THR A 361 51.23 36.17 15.62
N THR A 362 51.95 35.73 16.66
CA THR A 362 52.50 36.62 17.70
C THR A 362 54.05 36.64 17.68
N SER A 363 54.63 37.76 18.13
CA SER A 363 56.06 38.01 18.12
C SER A 363 56.82 37.10 19.06
N GLU A 364 57.92 36.51 18.58
CA GLU A 364 58.90 35.83 19.43
C GLU A 364 59.73 36.81 20.28
N SER A 365 59.90 38.05 19.78
CA SER A 365 60.73 39.07 20.43
C SER A 365 60.01 39.82 21.56
N THR A 366 58.68 39.87 21.47
CA THR A 366 57.78 40.42 22.50
C THR A 366 56.62 39.43 22.69
N PRO A 367 56.79 38.41 23.55
CA PRO A 367 55.84 37.31 23.67
C PRO A 367 54.39 37.79 23.86
N GLY A 368 53.51 37.33 22.98
CA GLY A 368 52.08 37.71 22.98
C GLY A 368 51.74 38.98 22.18
N GLN A 369 52.70 39.71 21.60
CA GLN A 369 52.37 40.83 20.72
C GLN A 369 51.93 40.34 19.33
N PRO A 370 50.73 40.68 18.82
CA PRO A 370 50.31 40.25 17.48
C PRO A 370 51.15 40.89 16.36
N GLU A 371 51.59 40.08 15.39
CA GLU A 371 52.40 40.51 14.24
C GLU A 371 51.67 40.38 12.89
N ASP A 372 50.83 39.35 12.73
CA ASP A 372 50.10 39.09 11.48
C ASP A 372 48.76 38.40 11.73
N ILE A 373 47.84 38.54 10.77
CA ILE A 373 46.51 37.89 10.74
C ILE A 373 46.35 37.23 9.38
N SER A 374 45.97 35.94 9.35
CA SER A 374 45.86 35.17 8.10
C SER A 374 44.85 35.78 7.12
N ASP A 375 43.82 36.44 7.63
CA ASP A 375 42.79 37.11 6.83
C ASP A 375 42.89 38.64 6.93
N GLN A 376 43.31 39.24 5.82
CA GLN A 376 43.53 40.68 5.69
C GLN A 376 42.23 41.51 5.79
N GLN A 377 41.05 40.89 5.68
CA GLN A 377 39.80 41.62 5.91
C GLN A 377 39.69 42.12 7.35
N TYR A 378 40.34 41.44 8.31
CA TYR A 378 40.35 41.84 9.72
C TYR A 378 41.54 42.74 10.09
N VAL A 379 42.29 43.24 9.11
CA VAL A 379 43.47 44.11 9.33
C VAL A 379 43.15 45.55 8.96
N ILE A 380 43.33 46.48 9.91
CA ILE A 380 43.47 47.90 9.59
C ILE A 380 44.89 48.14 9.10
N ALA A 381 45.05 48.55 7.85
CA ALA A 381 46.35 48.80 7.25
C ALA A 381 47.17 49.81 8.09
N GLY A 382 48.36 49.39 8.56
CA GLY A 382 49.21 50.16 9.46
C GLY A 382 48.91 49.97 10.96
N ALA A 383 47.81 49.33 11.34
CA ALA A 383 47.43 49.05 12.73
C ALA A 383 47.22 47.55 13.00
N THR A 384 48.06 46.69 12.41
CA THR A 384 48.00 45.23 12.54
C THR A 384 48.03 44.76 13.99
N GLN A 385 48.83 45.39 14.84
CA GLN A 385 48.93 45.05 16.26
C GLN A 385 47.60 45.26 17.01
N GLY A 386 46.90 46.37 16.75
CA GLY A 386 45.57 46.61 17.31
C GLY A 386 44.55 45.60 16.77
N SER A 387 44.62 45.34 15.45
CA SER A 387 43.70 44.44 14.76
C SER A 387 43.82 43.00 15.27
N GLY A 388 45.05 42.53 15.52
CA GLY A 388 45.32 41.20 16.05
C GLY A 388 44.91 41.06 17.52
N ARG A 389 45.07 42.12 18.34
CA ARG A 389 44.57 42.14 19.72
C ARG A 389 43.04 41.99 19.74
N LEU A 390 42.35 42.70 18.85
CA LEU A 390 40.90 42.60 18.73
C LEU A 390 40.46 41.20 18.30
N MET A 391 41.08 40.61 17.28
CA MET A 391 40.77 39.25 16.82
C MET A 391 40.94 38.22 17.95
N LEU A 392 42.07 38.25 18.66
CA LEU A 392 42.33 37.34 19.77
C LEU A 392 41.35 37.54 20.94
N ALA A 393 40.94 38.77 21.24
CA ALA A 393 39.92 39.03 22.27
C ALA A 393 38.52 38.53 21.86
N VAL A 394 38.17 38.65 20.58
CA VAL A 394 36.93 38.07 20.04
C VAL A 394 36.99 36.53 20.09
N GLN A 395 38.09 35.92 19.65
CA GLN A 395 38.28 34.47 19.73
C GLN A 395 38.26 33.95 21.17
N ASN A 396 38.81 34.71 22.11
CA ASN A 396 38.70 34.40 23.53
C ASN A 396 37.23 34.38 24.00
N ALA A 397 36.43 35.39 23.65
CA ALA A 397 35.00 35.42 23.95
C ALA A 397 34.25 34.21 23.35
N LEU A 398 34.58 33.86 22.11
CA LEU A 398 33.94 32.77 21.37
C LEU A 398 34.39 31.38 21.83
N SER A 399 35.62 31.24 22.33
CA SER A 399 36.11 29.99 22.90
C SER A 399 35.35 29.57 24.17
N MET A 400 34.79 30.55 24.90
CA MET A 400 33.92 30.28 26.05
C MET A 400 32.60 29.63 25.63
N LEU A 401 32.05 29.98 24.47
CA LEU A 401 30.88 29.31 23.88
C LEU A 401 31.20 27.82 23.57
N ALA A 402 32.36 27.54 22.98
CA ALA A 402 32.80 26.17 22.68
C ALA A 402 33.02 25.30 23.94
N SER A 403 33.29 25.94 25.09
CA SER A 403 33.43 25.24 26.38
C SER A 403 32.09 24.96 27.10
N GLU A 404 31.01 25.70 26.77
CA GLU A 404 29.66 25.45 27.30
C GLU A 404 28.94 24.31 26.54
N SER A 405 29.34 24.03 25.31
CA SER A 405 28.72 22.99 24.46
C SER A 405 29.24 21.57 24.72
N GLY A 406 30.33 21.39 25.47
CA GLY A 406 30.72 20.08 26.02
C GLY A 406 30.61 18.90 25.07
N ASP A 407 30.88 19.10 23.78
CA ASP A 407 31.12 18.06 22.79
C ASP A 407 32.50 18.36 22.21
N ASN A 408 33.45 17.51 22.54
CA ASN A 408 34.86 17.72 22.32
C ASN A 408 35.17 17.61 20.82
N GLY A 409 35.37 18.76 20.16
CA GLY A 409 36.11 18.80 18.90
C GLY A 409 37.58 18.43 19.12
N GLY A 410 37.95 17.20 18.78
CA GLY A 410 39.33 16.72 18.72
C GLY A 410 39.48 15.70 17.59
N SER A 411 40.06 16.16 16.47
CA SER A 411 40.36 15.43 15.22
C SER A 411 39.16 14.81 14.49
N GLU A 412 39.12 14.96 13.17
CA GLU A 412 38.25 14.15 12.31
C GLU A 412 38.58 12.67 12.54
N GLU A 413 37.83 12.02 13.43
CA GLU A 413 37.79 10.56 13.49
C GLU A 413 36.78 10.05 12.46
N PRO A 414 37.13 8.97 11.73
CA PRO A 414 36.21 8.33 10.81
C PRO A 414 34.96 7.87 11.57
N GLU A 415 33.78 8.05 10.98
CA GLU A 415 32.53 7.48 11.49
C GLU A 415 32.76 6.03 11.90
N ASN A 416 32.39 5.68 13.13
CA ASN A 416 32.59 4.35 13.67
C ASN A 416 31.86 3.34 12.76
N PRO A 417 32.58 2.46 12.03
CA PRO A 417 31.98 1.57 11.04
C PRO A 417 31.04 0.52 11.65
N TYR A 418 30.95 0.48 13.00
CA TYR A 418 30.17 -0.48 13.77
C TYR A 418 28.84 0.10 14.28
N VAL A 419 28.35 1.25 13.80
CA VAL A 419 27.09 1.90 14.26
C VAL A 419 25.83 1.02 14.12
N GLY A 420 25.86 -0.06 13.34
CA GLY A 420 24.78 -1.06 13.26
C GLY A 420 25.06 -2.42 13.92
N TRP A 421 26.17 -2.54 14.66
CA TRP A 421 26.61 -3.79 15.28
C TRP A 421 26.20 -3.84 16.75
N ASP A 422 25.84 -5.02 17.25
CA ASP A 422 25.41 -5.19 18.64
C ASP A 422 26.60 -5.00 19.61
N TYR A 423 26.34 -4.43 20.80
CA TYR A 423 27.33 -4.13 21.84
C TYR A 423 28.47 -3.18 21.42
N ASN A 424 28.20 -2.24 20.52
CA ASN A 424 29.18 -1.27 20.00
C ASN A 424 29.47 -0.06 20.91
N GLU A 425 28.72 0.14 22.00
CA GLU A 425 28.78 1.33 22.87
C GLU A 425 30.20 1.62 23.41
N TYR A 426 30.98 0.57 23.64
CA TYR A 426 32.34 0.64 24.17
C TYR A 426 33.42 0.29 23.15
N ILE A 427 33.09 0.29 21.86
CA ILE A 427 33.96 -0.17 20.78
C ILE A 427 34.39 1.04 19.95
N ASP A 428 35.69 1.26 19.88
CA ASP A 428 36.32 2.33 19.13
C ASP A 428 36.40 2.01 17.64
N ALA A 429 36.36 3.04 16.79
CA ALA A 429 36.42 2.93 15.33
C ALA A 429 37.72 2.27 14.82
N ALA A 430 38.79 2.27 15.61
CA ALA A 430 40.05 1.59 15.31
C ALA A 430 39.98 0.05 15.49
N THR A 431 38.85 -0.49 15.93
CA THR A 431 38.61 -1.94 15.97
C THR A 431 38.68 -2.54 14.58
N THR A 432 39.24 -3.75 14.46
CA THR A 432 39.34 -4.50 13.20
C THR A 432 38.97 -5.96 13.42
N TYR A 433 38.63 -6.71 12.37
CA TYR A 433 38.46 -8.16 12.44
C TYR A 433 39.01 -8.87 11.19
N GLU A 434 39.32 -10.15 11.32
CA GLU A 434 39.78 -11.04 10.26
C GLU A 434 39.03 -12.37 10.33
N VAL A 435 38.47 -12.82 9.20
CA VAL A 435 37.86 -14.16 9.08
C VAL A 435 38.96 -15.14 8.70
N ASN A 436 39.22 -16.11 9.57
CA ASN A 436 40.23 -17.15 9.35
C ASN A 436 39.68 -18.24 8.41
N SER A 437 40.57 -18.98 7.76
CA SER A 437 40.21 -20.02 6.79
C SER A 437 39.46 -21.23 7.37
N ASP A 438 39.42 -21.36 8.69
CA ASP A 438 38.65 -22.38 9.42
C ASP A 438 37.25 -21.90 9.83
N GLY A 439 36.84 -20.71 9.40
CA GLY A 439 35.55 -20.09 9.73
C GLY A 439 35.51 -19.42 11.10
N SER A 440 36.62 -19.40 11.85
CA SER A 440 36.73 -18.59 13.06
C SER A 440 36.97 -17.12 12.71
N VAL A 441 36.55 -16.19 13.58
CA VAL A 441 36.78 -14.75 13.38
C VAL A 441 37.66 -14.24 14.50
N THR A 442 38.78 -13.60 14.15
CA THR A 442 39.66 -12.91 15.09
C THR A 442 39.37 -11.42 15.06
N TYR A 443 38.86 -10.90 16.17
CA TYR A 443 38.66 -9.48 16.42
C TYR A 443 39.87 -8.90 17.13
N LYS A 444 40.28 -7.72 16.71
CA LYS A 444 41.20 -6.86 17.43
C LYS A 444 40.45 -5.61 17.84
N ILE A 445 39.83 -5.69 19.02
CA ILE A 445 38.96 -4.68 19.59
C ILE A 445 39.80 -3.61 20.26
N VAL A 446 39.54 -2.37 19.90
CA VAL A 446 39.97 -1.19 20.65
C VAL A 446 38.75 -0.71 21.43
N THR A 447 38.84 -0.66 22.76
CA THR A 447 37.73 -0.16 23.56
C THR A 447 37.77 1.36 23.68
N THR A 448 36.63 2.00 23.91
CA THR A 448 36.61 3.38 24.41
C THR A 448 37.07 3.43 25.87
N SER A 449 37.27 4.63 26.42
CA SER A 449 37.50 4.81 27.87
C SER A 449 36.20 4.71 28.65
N TYR A 450 36.20 4.06 29.82
CA TYR A 450 35.03 3.93 30.68
C TYR A 450 35.37 4.15 32.15
N GLY A 451 34.76 5.18 32.76
CA GLY A 451 35.02 5.56 34.15
C GLY A 451 36.50 5.93 34.37
N TYR A 452 37.20 5.16 35.21
CA TYR A 452 38.63 5.33 35.49
C TYR A 452 39.55 4.45 34.61
N ALA A 453 38.98 3.62 33.73
CA ALA A 453 39.74 2.82 32.78
C ALA A 453 40.00 3.63 31.51
N GLU A 454 41.27 3.71 31.10
CA GLU A 454 41.67 4.23 29.79
C GLU A 454 41.29 3.22 28.69
N ALA A 455 41.24 3.67 27.43
CA ALA A 455 41.04 2.80 26.26
C ALA A 455 42.13 1.72 26.17
N PHE A 456 41.78 0.49 25.76
CA PHE A 456 42.77 -0.56 25.57
C PHE A 456 42.41 -1.59 24.50
N THR A 457 43.37 -2.43 24.12
CA THR A 457 43.26 -3.32 22.96
C THR A 457 43.16 -4.78 23.39
N ILE A 458 42.15 -5.47 22.89
CA ILE A 458 41.84 -6.87 23.18
C ILE A 458 41.79 -7.64 21.86
N GLU A 459 42.39 -8.81 21.81
CA GLU A 459 42.30 -9.74 20.70
C GLU A 459 41.42 -10.93 21.13
N ILE A 460 40.37 -11.19 20.37
CA ILE A 460 39.37 -12.22 20.66
C ILE A 460 39.17 -13.07 19.41
N THR A 461 39.31 -14.39 19.51
CA THR A 461 38.92 -15.29 18.43
C THR A 461 37.64 -16.01 18.83
N VAL A 462 36.64 -15.99 17.95
CA VAL A 462 35.37 -16.71 18.10
C VAL A 462 35.33 -17.84 17.09
N ALA A 463 34.99 -19.04 17.55
CA ALA A 463 34.81 -20.22 16.70
C ALA A 463 33.57 -21.00 17.18
N ASN A 464 32.68 -21.38 16.27
CA ASN A 464 31.44 -22.12 16.58
C ASN A 464 30.54 -21.43 17.63
N GLY A 465 30.50 -20.09 17.65
CA GLY A 465 29.68 -19.33 18.61
C GLY A 465 30.25 -19.29 20.04
N GLU A 466 31.51 -19.68 20.24
CA GLU A 466 32.22 -19.61 21.53
C GLU A 466 33.55 -18.85 21.39
N ILE A 467 34.00 -18.18 22.46
CA ILE A 467 35.32 -17.54 22.48
C ILE A 467 36.41 -18.62 22.60
N SER A 468 37.17 -18.84 21.53
CA SER A 468 38.27 -19.83 21.51
C SER A 468 39.59 -19.25 22.01
N GLN A 469 39.78 -17.93 21.89
CA GLN A 469 40.96 -17.22 22.40
C GLN A 469 40.56 -15.82 22.88
N TYR A 470 41.16 -15.37 23.99
CA TYR A 470 40.97 -14.03 24.52
C TYR A 470 42.29 -13.51 25.11
N SER A 471 42.78 -12.38 24.60
CA SER A 471 44.07 -11.81 25.00
C SER A 471 43.97 -10.29 25.12
N ILE A 472 44.47 -9.74 26.23
CA ILE A 472 44.56 -8.29 26.43
C ILE A 472 45.94 -7.85 25.94
N LEU A 473 45.98 -7.16 24.79
CA LEU A 473 47.21 -6.72 24.14
C LEU A 473 47.78 -5.45 24.76
N THR A 474 46.89 -4.51 25.09
CA THR A 474 47.19 -3.28 25.83
C THR A 474 46.28 -3.27 27.04
N ASN A 475 46.75 -2.80 28.20
CA ASN A 475 45.96 -2.75 29.43
C ASN A 475 45.72 -1.29 29.84
N GLY A 476 44.46 -0.86 29.83
CA GLY A 476 44.04 0.50 30.20
C GLY A 476 43.56 0.61 31.64
N SER A 477 43.71 -0.45 32.44
CA SER A 477 43.39 -0.40 33.87
C SER A 477 44.38 0.51 34.59
N THR A 478 43.86 1.45 35.39
CA THR A 478 44.66 2.42 36.14
C THR A 478 44.64 2.08 37.64
N GLY A 479 45.57 2.67 38.42
CA GLY A 479 45.52 2.58 39.89
C GLY A 479 46.02 1.28 40.52
N GLY A 480 46.84 0.48 39.83
CA GLY A 480 47.47 -0.73 40.38
C GLY A 480 46.68 -2.03 40.18
N PHE A 481 45.62 -1.99 39.36
CA PHE A 481 44.73 -3.12 39.09
C PHE A 481 45.10 -3.92 37.83
N GLU A 482 46.23 -3.62 37.20
CA GLU A 482 46.68 -4.22 35.94
C GLU A 482 46.84 -5.75 36.06
N SER A 483 47.23 -6.22 37.25
CA SER A 483 47.34 -7.65 37.56
C SER A 483 46.00 -8.39 37.63
N SER A 484 44.90 -7.69 37.92
CA SER A 484 43.55 -8.27 38.05
C SER A 484 42.94 -8.60 36.68
N MET A 485 43.41 -7.94 35.61
CA MET A 485 42.92 -8.13 34.24
C MET A 485 43.28 -9.51 33.65
N SER A 486 44.38 -10.11 34.11
CA SER A 486 44.80 -11.42 33.63
C SER A 486 43.88 -12.55 34.11
N ALA A 487 43.17 -12.36 35.23
CA ALA A 487 42.22 -13.34 35.73
C ALA A 487 40.94 -13.36 34.88
N ILE A 488 40.44 -12.19 34.48
CA ILE A 488 39.20 -12.11 33.69
C ILE A 488 39.41 -12.63 32.26
N ALA A 489 40.55 -12.33 31.61
CA ALA A 489 40.87 -12.87 30.28
C ALA A 489 40.83 -14.41 30.22
N ASN A 490 41.28 -15.09 31.28
CA ASN A 490 41.23 -16.56 31.35
C ASN A 490 39.80 -17.11 31.53
N ASN A 491 38.89 -16.32 32.10
CA ASN A 491 37.50 -16.72 32.32
C ASN A 491 36.63 -16.52 31.07
N MET A 492 37.09 -15.74 30.08
CA MET A 492 36.37 -15.45 28.84
C MET A 492 36.46 -16.58 27.82
N VAL A 493 37.52 -17.40 27.86
CA VAL A 493 37.71 -18.51 26.91
C VAL A 493 36.71 -19.63 27.22
N GLY A 494 35.96 -20.05 26.20
CA GLY A 494 34.92 -21.07 26.25
C GLY A 494 33.54 -20.54 26.62
N GLN A 495 33.35 -19.23 26.73
CA GLN A 495 32.05 -18.63 27.02
C GLN A 495 31.22 -18.43 25.75
N THR A 496 29.90 -18.60 25.87
CA THR A 496 28.90 -18.26 24.84
C THR A 496 28.32 -16.85 25.05
N LEU A 497 27.53 -16.37 24.07
CA LEU A 497 26.87 -15.07 24.16
C LEU A 497 25.97 -14.95 25.40
N GLU A 498 25.11 -15.95 25.61
CA GLU A 498 24.19 -16.03 26.75
C GLU A 498 24.94 -16.04 28.10
N GLN A 499 26.07 -16.76 28.18
CA GLN A 499 26.86 -16.83 29.40
C GLN A 499 27.58 -15.51 29.74
N LEU A 500 27.99 -14.74 28.74
CA LEU A 500 28.58 -13.42 28.95
C LEU A 500 27.53 -12.35 29.30
N GLN A 501 26.30 -12.48 28.81
CA GLN A 501 25.18 -11.61 29.21
C GLN A 501 24.86 -11.81 30.70
N ASP A 502 24.79 -13.06 31.17
CA ASP A 502 24.64 -13.38 32.60
C ASP A 502 25.80 -12.83 33.44
N TYR A 503 27.03 -12.81 32.88
CA TYR A 503 28.22 -12.29 33.54
C TYR A 503 28.13 -10.78 33.82
N LEU A 504 27.39 -10.02 32.99
CA LEU A 504 27.16 -8.58 33.16
C LEU A 504 26.15 -8.25 34.27
N GLU A 505 25.24 -9.17 34.56
CA GLU A 505 24.22 -9.02 35.61
C GLU A 505 24.65 -9.61 36.96
N GLY A 506 25.71 -10.43 36.99
CA GLY A 506 26.22 -11.11 38.19
C GLY A 506 27.20 -10.29 39.06
N ASP A 507 27.32 -10.67 40.34
CA ASP A 507 28.28 -10.07 41.29
C ASP A 507 29.77 -10.41 40.96
N GLU A 508 30.04 -11.25 39.95
CA GLU A 508 31.38 -11.77 39.62
C GLU A 508 32.33 -10.73 38.99
N ILE A 509 31.82 -9.56 38.57
CA ILE A 509 32.60 -8.44 38.00
C ILE A 509 33.26 -7.56 39.09
N GLN A 510 32.89 -7.74 40.36
CA GLN A 510 33.41 -6.97 41.50
C GLN A 510 34.82 -7.41 41.92
N THR A 511 35.76 -7.37 41.00
CA THR A 511 37.17 -7.20 41.35
C THR A 511 37.44 -5.69 41.48
N GLY A 512 38.52 -5.29 42.16
CA GLY A 512 38.87 -3.86 42.29
C GLY A 512 39.08 -3.10 40.96
N ALA A 513 39.00 -3.80 39.81
CA ALA A 513 39.11 -3.31 38.44
C ALA A 513 37.75 -3.23 37.71
N THR A 514 36.64 -2.92 38.41
CA THR A 514 35.26 -3.08 37.89
C THR A 514 35.05 -2.48 36.50
N TYR A 515 35.51 -1.24 36.24
CA TYR A 515 35.35 -0.59 34.93
C TYR A 515 36.12 -1.30 33.80
N SER A 516 37.35 -1.74 34.07
CA SER A 516 38.16 -2.46 33.08
C SER A 516 37.59 -3.86 32.81
N ASN A 517 37.02 -4.53 33.81
CA ASN A 517 36.34 -5.80 33.63
C ASN A 517 35.07 -5.65 32.77
N THR A 518 34.29 -4.59 32.98
CA THR A 518 33.10 -4.29 32.16
C THR A 518 33.47 -4.11 30.69
N LEU A 519 34.56 -3.40 30.40
CA LEU A 519 35.09 -3.26 29.03
C LEU A 519 35.51 -4.61 28.43
N CYS A 520 36.13 -5.49 29.23
CA CYS A 520 36.48 -6.83 28.79
C CYS A 520 35.27 -7.71 28.44
N VAL A 521 34.22 -7.68 29.26
CA VAL A 521 32.98 -8.46 29.00
C VAL A 521 32.28 -7.93 27.76
N ASN A 522 32.14 -6.60 27.63
CA ASN A 522 31.51 -5.99 26.45
C ASN A 522 32.27 -6.27 25.15
N ALA A 523 33.60 -6.31 25.18
CA ALA A 523 34.39 -6.73 24.03
C ALA A 523 34.11 -8.21 23.64
N GLY A 524 33.93 -9.09 24.62
CA GLY A 524 33.53 -10.48 24.38
C GLY A 524 32.12 -10.60 23.78
N LEU A 525 31.17 -9.82 24.29
CA LEU A 525 29.81 -9.77 23.75
C LEU A 525 29.77 -9.22 22.33
N PHE A 526 30.52 -8.15 22.05
CA PHE A 526 30.65 -7.62 20.69
C PHE A 526 31.19 -8.67 19.72
N ALA A 527 32.26 -9.38 20.08
CA ALA A 527 32.84 -10.42 19.22
C ALA A 527 31.86 -11.58 18.94
N LEU A 528 31.09 -12.01 19.96
CA LEU A 528 30.15 -13.12 19.87
C LEU A 528 28.86 -12.75 19.13
N ALA A 529 28.26 -11.59 19.46
CA ALA A 529 27.01 -11.13 18.85
C ALA A 529 27.18 -10.85 17.36
N ASN A 530 28.38 -10.44 16.94
CA ASN A 530 28.66 -10.10 15.55
C ASN A 530 29.47 -11.18 14.80
N PHE A 531 29.67 -12.37 15.39
CA PHE A 531 30.40 -13.48 14.75
C PHE A 531 29.84 -13.86 13.38
N GLU A 532 28.51 -13.96 13.26
CA GLU A 532 27.85 -14.28 11.99
C GLU A 532 27.94 -13.12 10.98
N ALA A 533 27.80 -11.88 11.45
CA ALA A 533 27.92 -10.68 10.63
C ALA A 533 29.34 -10.50 10.05
N ALA A 534 30.37 -10.77 10.87
CA ALA A 534 31.76 -10.74 10.45
C ALA A 534 32.12 -11.87 9.47
N GLY A 535 31.55 -13.07 9.66
CA GLY A 535 31.73 -14.22 8.77
C GLY A 535 31.02 -14.10 7.41
N GLY A 536 30.06 -13.17 7.27
CA GLY A 536 29.33 -12.91 6.03
C GLY A 536 30.11 -12.18 4.93
N SER A 537 31.38 -11.80 5.19
CA SER A 537 32.26 -11.15 4.21
C SER A 537 33.59 -11.89 4.03
N SER A 538 33.63 -12.85 3.09
CA SER A 538 34.87 -13.14 2.34
C SER A 538 34.57 -13.80 1.00
N GLY A 539 35.13 -13.21 -0.06
CA GLY A 539 35.29 -13.82 -1.37
C GLY A 539 36.12 -15.10 -1.31
N GLY A 540 35.92 -15.95 -2.31
CA GLY A 540 36.46 -17.30 -2.36
C GLY A 540 37.98 -17.38 -2.54
N GLU A 541 38.52 -18.48 -2.02
CA GLU A 541 39.64 -19.17 -2.63
C GLU A 541 39.33 -20.68 -2.71
N GLN A 542 39.64 -21.22 -3.88
CA GLN A 542 39.39 -22.54 -4.45
C GLN A 542 40.07 -23.71 -3.69
N PRO A 543 39.42 -24.88 -3.49
CA PRO A 543 40.13 -26.14 -3.37
C PRO A 543 40.25 -26.84 -4.74
N ASP A 544 41.49 -27.21 -5.09
CA ASP A 544 41.82 -28.12 -6.20
C ASP A 544 41.21 -29.53 -5.96
N PRO A 545 40.91 -30.33 -7.01
CA PRO A 545 39.83 -31.31 -7.01
C PRO A 545 40.24 -32.68 -6.47
N ASP A 546 39.31 -33.34 -5.76
CA ASP A 546 39.28 -34.78 -5.61
C ASP A 546 38.47 -35.38 -6.79
N PRO A 547 39.04 -36.26 -7.63
CA PRO A 547 38.49 -36.58 -8.96
C PRO A 547 37.58 -37.81 -8.98
N ASP A 548 36.66 -37.95 -8.02
CA ASP A 548 35.71 -39.08 -8.01
C ASP A 548 34.38 -38.71 -7.31
N GLU A 549 33.50 -37.95 -7.97
CA GLU A 549 32.05 -38.11 -7.83
C GLU A 549 31.31 -37.49 -9.05
N PRO A 550 30.21 -38.11 -9.52
CA PRO A 550 29.65 -37.86 -10.86
C PRO A 550 28.81 -36.58 -10.91
N GLU A 551 28.82 -35.94 -12.08
CA GLU A 551 28.07 -34.74 -12.43
C GLU A 551 26.60 -34.79 -11.96
N ASP A 552 26.25 -33.89 -11.05
CA ASP A 552 24.86 -33.48 -10.79
C ASP A 552 24.64 -32.12 -11.46
N THR A 553 23.94 -32.13 -12.59
CA THR A 553 23.52 -30.93 -13.31
C THR A 553 22.29 -30.33 -12.65
N ASN A 554 22.48 -29.62 -11.54
CA ASN A 554 21.43 -28.79 -10.94
C ASN A 554 21.75 -27.32 -11.20
N THR A 555 21.04 -26.71 -12.14
CA THR A 555 21.17 -25.29 -12.49
C THR A 555 20.60 -24.42 -11.37
N THR A 556 21.48 -23.57 -10.83
CA THR A 556 21.28 -22.50 -9.84
C THR A 556 20.01 -21.66 -10.02
N THR A 557 19.19 -21.60 -8.96
CA THR A 557 18.10 -20.62 -8.73
C THR A 557 18.68 -19.24 -8.38
N GLY A 558 18.96 -18.41 -9.39
CA GLY A 558 19.32 -16.99 -9.18
C GLY A 558 18.09 -16.06 -9.19
N PRO A 559 18.16 -14.84 -8.62
CA PRO A 559 17.03 -13.90 -8.54
C PRO A 559 16.52 -13.38 -9.90
N PHE A 560 17.28 -13.61 -10.98
CA PHE A 560 16.99 -13.09 -12.32
C PHE A 560 16.69 -14.18 -13.36
N VAL A 561 16.40 -15.42 -12.94
CA VAL A 561 16.18 -16.56 -13.86
C VAL A 561 15.09 -16.28 -14.90
N ASN A 562 14.04 -15.54 -14.52
CA ASN A 562 12.93 -15.16 -15.39
C ASN A 562 13.11 -13.81 -16.13
N TRP A 563 14.28 -13.19 -16.03
CA TRP A 563 14.58 -11.90 -16.64
C TRP A 563 15.29 -12.09 -17.98
N SER A 564 14.95 -11.27 -18.97
CA SER A 564 15.59 -11.30 -20.28
C SER A 564 17.03 -10.78 -20.20
N TYR A 565 17.94 -11.28 -21.05
CA TYR A 565 19.34 -10.84 -21.13
C TYR A 565 20.17 -11.02 -19.83
N ASN A 566 19.82 -11.99 -18.98
CA ASN A 566 20.47 -12.25 -17.69
C ASN A 566 21.83 -12.99 -17.78
N GLN A 567 22.22 -13.51 -18.95
CA GLN A 567 23.38 -14.41 -19.13
C GLN A 567 24.73 -13.85 -18.66
N TYR A 568 24.89 -12.51 -18.64
CA TYR A 568 26.10 -11.83 -18.17
C TYR A 568 25.86 -11.01 -16.89
N ILE A 569 24.77 -11.28 -16.18
CA ILE A 569 24.33 -10.52 -15.02
C ILE A 569 24.56 -11.37 -13.77
N SER A 570 25.25 -10.79 -12.79
CA SER A 570 25.51 -11.40 -11.49
C SER A 570 24.28 -11.31 -10.59
N SER A 571 24.13 -12.26 -9.68
CA SER A 571 23.12 -12.24 -8.62
C SER A 571 23.28 -11.08 -7.63
N GLN A 572 24.42 -10.39 -7.63
CA GLN A 572 24.67 -9.17 -6.84
C GLN A 572 24.03 -7.91 -7.44
N THR A 573 23.44 -8.00 -8.64
CA THR A 573 22.70 -6.91 -9.25
C THR A 573 21.50 -6.51 -8.38
N THR A 574 21.25 -5.21 -8.24
CA THR A 574 20.08 -4.69 -7.53
C THR A 574 19.24 -3.80 -8.45
N VAL A 575 17.93 -3.76 -8.21
CA VAL A 575 16.97 -3.03 -9.05
C VAL A 575 15.93 -2.36 -8.15
N ARG A 576 15.57 -1.11 -8.45
CA ARG A 576 14.51 -0.35 -7.76
C ARG A 576 13.79 0.57 -8.75
N SER A 577 12.55 0.95 -8.47
CA SER A 577 11.86 2.05 -9.15
C SER A 577 12.08 3.37 -8.39
N ASP A 578 11.93 4.50 -9.08
CA ASP A 578 11.88 5.83 -8.45
C ASP A 578 10.46 6.43 -8.49
N TYR A 579 10.28 7.55 -7.78
CA TYR A 579 9.00 8.26 -7.65
C TYR A 579 8.47 8.84 -8.96
N PHE A 580 9.29 8.89 -10.02
CA PHE A 580 8.93 9.42 -11.33
C PHE A 580 8.62 8.32 -12.35
N GLY A 581 8.58 7.05 -11.91
CA GLY A 581 8.34 5.90 -12.76
C GLY A 581 9.57 5.43 -13.54
N ASN A 582 10.78 5.90 -13.23
CA ASN A 582 11.98 5.31 -13.82
C ASN A 582 12.40 4.05 -13.07
N ALA A 583 12.96 3.07 -13.78
CA ALA A 583 13.64 1.94 -13.18
C ALA A 583 15.15 2.22 -13.08
N ILE A 584 15.70 2.08 -11.88
CA ILE A 584 17.11 2.25 -11.55
C ILE A 584 17.72 0.87 -11.30
N TYR A 585 18.77 0.55 -12.06
CA TYR A 585 19.51 -0.71 -11.98
C TYR A 585 20.92 -0.42 -11.51
N ASN A 586 21.39 -1.11 -10.48
CA ASN A 586 22.82 -1.21 -10.17
C ASN A 586 23.27 -2.62 -10.57
N ILE A 587 23.76 -2.74 -11.79
CA ILE A 587 24.11 -4.00 -12.44
C ILE A 587 25.55 -4.37 -12.11
N VAL A 588 25.73 -5.59 -11.61
CA VAL A 588 27.03 -6.24 -11.54
C VAL A 588 27.09 -7.27 -12.65
N THR A 589 28.04 -7.14 -13.59
CA THR A 589 28.18 -8.12 -14.67
C THR A 589 29.02 -9.31 -14.24
N THR A 590 28.88 -10.45 -14.90
CA THR A 590 29.85 -11.55 -14.80
C THR A 590 31.13 -11.21 -15.57
N SER A 591 32.18 -12.00 -15.40
CA SER A 591 33.40 -11.90 -16.22
C SER A 591 33.15 -12.45 -17.63
N ASN A 592 33.75 -11.84 -18.66
CA ASN A 592 33.73 -12.37 -20.03
C ASN A 592 35.15 -12.38 -20.63
N GLY A 593 35.77 -13.56 -20.68
CA GLY A 593 37.12 -13.76 -21.17
C GLY A 593 38.17 -12.97 -20.36
N HIS A 594 38.76 -11.95 -20.96
CA HIS A 594 39.75 -11.08 -20.30
C HIS A 594 39.15 -9.83 -19.62
N ALA A 595 37.85 -9.60 -19.74
CA ALA A 595 37.15 -8.55 -19.02
C ALA A 595 36.70 -9.06 -17.65
N GLN A 596 37.05 -8.32 -16.60
CA GLN A 596 36.56 -8.52 -15.25
C GLN A 596 35.11 -8.01 -15.12
N PRO A 597 34.39 -8.36 -14.04
CA PRO A 597 33.09 -7.79 -13.71
C PRO A 597 33.07 -6.25 -13.78
N PHE A 598 31.97 -5.69 -14.28
CA PHE A 598 31.66 -4.27 -14.23
C PHE A 598 30.58 -4.02 -13.18
N GLU A 599 30.61 -2.84 -12.57
CA GLU A 599 29.48 -2.29 -11.81
C GLU A 599 28.95 -1.08 -12.57
N ILE A 600 27.65 -1.09 -12.90
CA ILE A 600 27.04 -0.15 -13.82
C ILE A 600 25.70 0.31 -13.26
N ASN A 601 25.52 1.62 -13.10
CA ASN A 601 24.24 2.23 -12.77
C ASN A 601 23.52 2.60 -14.07
N ILE A 602 22.27 2.18 -14.22
CA ILE A 602 21.45 2.48 -15.41
C ILE A 602 20.09 2.98 -14.95
N VAL A 603 19.62 4.08 -15.55
CA VAL A 603 18.25 4.59 -15.35
C VAL A 603 17.48 4.45 -16.65
N VAL A 604 16.31 3.83 -16.60
CA VAL A 604 15.41 3.59 -17.74
C VAL A 604 14.07 4.23 -17.45
N ASN A 605 13.54 4.99 -18.41
CA ASN A 605 12.24 5.65 -18.27
C ASN A 605 11.06 4.79 -18.79
N ASP A 606 9.85 5.33 -18.69
CA ASP A 606 8.59 4.71 -19.12
C ASP A 606 8.50 4.40 -20.61
N GLN A 607 9.29 5.08 -21.46
CA GLN A 607 9.42 4.72 -22.87
C GLN A 607 10.46 3.62 -23.14
N LYS A 608 11.00 2.97 -22.09
CA LYS A 608 12.04 1.93 -22.16
C LYS A 608 13.33 2.43 -22.83
N VAL A 609 13.67 3.69 -22.58
CA VAL A 609 14.88 4.36 -23.05
C VAL A 609 15.83 4.59 -21.89
N ILE A 610 17.12 4.32 -22.09
CA ILE A 610 18.16 4.65 -21.11
C ILE A 610 18.30 6.16 -21.02
N VAL A 611 18.02 6.74 -19.85
CA VAL A 611 18.16 8.18 -19.60
C VAL A 611 19.44 8.51 -18.83
N ASP A 612 20.01 7.54 -18.12
CA ASP A 612 21.33 7.65 -17.50
C ASP A 612 22.08 6.31 -17.53
N TYR A 613 23.40 6.38 -17.67
CA TYR A 613 24.28 5.21 -17.75
C TYR A 613 25.68 5.56 -17.21
N GLU A 614 26.03 5.00 -16.07
CA GLU A 614 27.30 5.23 -15.39
C GLU A 614 28.03 3.92 -15.13
N ILE A 615 29.31 3.85 -15.50
CA ILE A 615 30.18 2.74 -15.10
C ILE A 615 30.85 3.15 -13.78
N VAL A 616 30.42 2.53 -12.69
CA VAL A 616 30.97 2.75 -11.33
C VAL A 616 32.32 2.06 -11.19
N THR A 617 32.35 0.77 -11.55
CA THR A 617 33.58 -0.05 -11.52
C THR A 617 33.86 -0.59 -12.92
N ASN A 618 35.05 -0.25 -13.44
CA ASN A 618 35.46 -0.63 -14.78
C ASN A 618 36.20 -1.97 -14.79
N GLY A 619 35.56 -2.98 -15.36
CA GLY A 619 36.12 -4.33 -15.49
C GLY A 619 37.19 -4.50 -16.58
N SER A 620 37.59 -3.43 -17.28
CA SER A 620 38.61 -3.52 -18.33
C SER A 620 40.00 -3.74 -17.74
N THR A 621 40.70 -4.78 -18.18
CA THR A 621 42.03 -5.17 -17.67
C THR A 621 43.21 -4.37 -18.25
N SER A 622 42.95 -3.41 -19.13
CA SER A 622 43.98 -2.55 -19.73
C SER A 622 43.62 -1.07 -19.54
N ASP A 623 44.58 -0.28 -19.05
CA ASP A 623 44.44 1.18 -18.88
C ASP A 623 43.99 1.88 -20.18
N HIS A 624 44.43 1.37 -21.33
CA HIS A 624 44.03 1.90 -22.63
C HIS A 624 42.52 1.74 -22.88
N PHE A 625 41.98 0.56 -22.60
CA PHE A 625 40.55 0.29 -22.79
C PHE A 625 39.70 0.90 -21.68
N ALA A 626 40.19 0.94 -20.44
CA ALA A 626 39.53 1.58 -19.32
C ALA A 626 39.23 3.07 -19.62
N GLY A 627 40.18 3.79 -20.22
CA GLY A 627 39.99 5.18 -20.63
C GLY A 627 38.93 5.39 -21.73
N ILE A 628 38.63 4.37 -22.53
CA ILE A 628 37.66 4.47 -23.63
C ILE A 628 36.24 4.09 -23.18
N MET A 629 36.08 3.31 -22.10
CA MET A 629 34.76 2.89 -21.58
C MET A 629 33.86 4.06 -21.18
N SER A 630 34.43 5.19 -20.76
CA SER A 630 33.67 6.43 -20.48
C SER A 630 32.91 6.97 -21.71
N SER A 631 33.44 6.75 -22.92
CA SER A 631 32.76 7.11 -24.17
C SER A 631 31.65 6.11 -24.50
N VAL A 632 31.85 4.83 -24.18
CA VAL A 632 30.83 3.78 -24.37
C VAL A 632 29.61 4.07 -23.48
N ALA A 633 29.81 4.41 -22.21
CA ALA A 633 28.74 4.79 -21.28
C ALA A 633 27.89 5.96 -21.82
N LYS A 634 28.54 7.04 -22.28
CA LYS A 634 27.85 8.20 -22.86
C LYS A 634 27.00 7.86 -24.09
N ASN A 635 27.43 6.88 -24.89
CA ASN A 635 26.73 6.48 -26.10
C ASN A 635 25.55 5.52 -25.83
N MET A 636 25.37 5.04 -24.59
CA MET A 636 24.21 4.23 -24.18
C MET A 636 22.99 5.09 -23.85
N VAL A 637 23.18 6.35 -23.45
CA VAL A 637 22.06 7.25 -23.14
C VAL A 637 21.27 7.58 -24.42
N GLY A 638 19.95 7.48 -24.33
CA GLY A 638 19.01 7.66 -25.43
C GLY A 638 18.74 6.40 -26.26
N LYS A 639 19.27 5.24 -25.86
CA LYS A 639 19.07 3.96 -26.57
C LYS A 639 17.91 3.15 -25.97
N ASN A 640 17.14 2.51 -26.85
CA ASN A 640 16.13 1.50 -26.49
C ASN A 640 16.62 0.08 -26.82
N GLN A 641 15.79 -0.93 -26.56
CA GLN A 641 16.13 -2.34 -26.83
C GLN A 641 16.56 -2.60 -28.28
N ALA A 642 15.80 -2.09 -29.27
CA ALA A 642 16.11 -2.33 -30.68
C ALA A 642 17.46 -1.71 -31.09
N ASP A 643 17.76 -0.51 -30.59
CA ASP A 643 19.05 0.14 -30.85
C ASP A 643 20.21 -0.68 -30.26
N LEU A 644 20.05 -1.22 -29.05
CA LEU A 644 21.09 -2.01 -28.38
C LEU A 644 21.26 -3.40 -29.02
N GLU A 645 20.19 -4.03 -29.49
CA GLU A 645 20.26 -5.28 -30.26
C GLU A 645 20.99 -5.07 -31.59
N GLU A 646 20.73 -3.95 -32.28
CA GLU A 646 21.45 -3.56 -33.51
C GLU A 646 22.94 -3.37 -33.23
N ILE A 647 23.29 -2.65 -32.15
CA ILE A 647 24.69 -2.45 -31.72
C ILE A 647 25.36 -3.80 -31.38
N LEU A 648 24.65 -4.70 -30.70
CA LEU A 648 25.18 -6.01 -30.34
C LEU A 648 25.45 -6.88 -31.59
N GLN A 649 24.59 -6.81 -32.60
CA GLN A 649 24.78 -7.49 -33.88
C GLN A 649 25.92 -6.87 -34.71
N LEU A 650 26.07 -5.55 -34.67
CA LEU A 650 27.15 -4.82 -35.34
C LEU A 650 28.52 -5.04 -34.66
N ASN A 651 28.60 -5.42 -33.39
CA ASN A 651 29.88 -5.83 -32.79
C ASN A 651 30.50 -7.10 -33.41
N ASN A 652 29.77 -7.80 -34.29
CA ASN A 652 30.29 -8.89 -35.14
C ASN A 652 30.65 -8.46 -36.57
N SER A 653 30.42 -7.20 -36.97
CA SER A 653 30.79 -6.67 -38.30
C SER A 653 31.17 -5.19 -38.27
N SER A 654 32.30 -4.83 -38.85
CA SER A 654 33.04 -3.57 -38.68
C SER A 654 32.34 -2.26 -39.15
N ALA A 655 31.12 -1.95 -38.71
CA ALA A 655 30.33 -0.86 -39.29
C ALA A 655 29.87 0.26 -38.33
N ASP A 656 30.09 0.18 -37.01
CA ASP A 656 29.86 1.31 -36.10
C ASP A 656 31.12 1.73 -35.33
N ASP A 657 31.77 2.80 -35.80
CA ASP A 657 33.03 3.34 -35.29
C ASP A 657 32.90 3.98 -33.89
N GLN A 658 31.68 4.17 -33.36
CA GLN A 658 31.46 4.82 -32.06
C GLN A 658 31.53 3.88 -30.85
N ILE A 659 31.34 2.57 -31.05
CA ILE A 659 31.39 1.55 -29.98
C ILE A 659 32.48 0.50 -30.27
N ASN A 660 33.03 0.45 -31.48
CA ASN A 660 34.12 -0.47 -31.84
C ASN A 660 35.49 0.08 -31.40
N THR A 661 35.72 0.07 -30.08
CA THR A 661 36.89 0.67 -29.41
C THR A 661 38.10 -0.26 -29.36
N GLY A 662 37.99 -1.46 -29.92
CA GLY A 662 38.95 -2.56 -29.74
C GLY A 662 38.79 -3.32 -28.40
N ALA A 663 37.91 -2.86 -27.50
CA ALA A 663 37.58 -3.49 -26.22
C ALA A 663 36.35 -4.42 -26.32
N THR A 664 36.33 -5.30 -27.32
CA THR A 664 35.12 -6.05 -27.76
C THR A 664 34.39 -6.75 -26.61
N LEU A 665 35.10 -7.41 -25.68
CA LEU A 665 34.48 -8.14 -24.57
C LEU A 665 33.89 -7.21 -23.49
N SER A 666 34.55 -6.10 -23.17
CA SER A 666 34.04 -5.08 -22.25
C SER A 666 32.78 -4.40 -22.80
N ASN A 667 32.76 -4.13 -24.11
CA ASN A 667 31.60 -3.55 -24.77
C ASN A 667 30.41 -4.50 -24.75
N VAL A 668 30.64 -5.80 -24.97
CA VAL A 668 29.58 -6.82 -24.85
C VAL A 668 28.95 -6.82 -23.46
N LEU A 669 29.75 -6.75 -22.40
CA LEU A 669 29.23 -6.68 -21.01
C LEU A 669 28.39 -5.42 -20.78
N CYS A 670 28.87 -4.26 -21.21
CA CYS A 670 28.14 -2.99 -21.06
C CYS A 670 26.83 -2.97 -21.88
N ILE A 671 26.85 -3.47 -23.12
CA ILE A 671 25.64 -3.55 -23.96
C ILE A 671 24.63 -4.53 -23.37
N ASN A 672 25.07 -5.68 -22.87
CA ASN A 672 24.16 -6.65 -22.24
C ASN A 672 23.58 -6.11 -20.93
N ALA A 673 24.32 -5.31 -20.16
CA ALA A 673 23.77 -4.59 -19.00
C ALA A 673 22.67 -3.60 -19.44
N GLY A 674 22.89 -2.84 -20.52
CA GLY A 674 21.88 -1.97 -21.11
C GLY A 674 20.64 -2.73 -21.57
N LEU A 675 20.82 -3.84 -22.30
CA LEU A 675 19.74 -4.71 -22.77
C LEU A 675 18.95 -5.30 -21.61
N PHE A 676 19.63 -5.78 -20.57
CA PHE A 676 19.00 -6.27 -19.35
C PHE A 676 18.13 -5.17 -18.69
N ALA A 677 18.63 -3.94 -18.58
CA ALA A 677 17.86 -2.85 -17.99
C ALA A 677 16.61 -2.52 -18.82
N VAL A 678 16.75 -2.27 -20.13
CA VAL A 678 15.60 -1.85 -20.96
C VAL A 678 14.58 -2.96 -21.17
N SER A 679 15.01 -4.22 -21.32
CA SER A 679 14.11 -5.35 -21.57
C SER A 679 13.34 -5.78 -20.32
N ASN A 680 13.83 -5.43 -19.13
CA ASN A 680 13.17 -5.78 -17.86
C ASN A 680 12.60 -4.55 -17.13
N TYR A 681 12.39 -3.43 -17.85
CA TYR A 681 11.75 -2.23 -17.30
C TYR A 681 10.40 -2.55 -16.65
N ASP A 682 9.54 -3.30 -17.35
CA ASP A 682 8.19 -3.62 -16.84
C ASP A 682 8.24 -4.48 -15.57
N ILE A 683 9.19 -5.42 -15.48
CA ILE A 683 9.38 -6.25 -14.28
C ILE A 683 9.93 -5.41 -13.13
N ALA A 684 10.84 -4.48 -13.39
CA ALA A 684 11.48 -3.63 -12.40
C ALA A 684 10.56 -2.52 -11.85
N SER A 685 9.65 -2.03 -12.67
CA SER A 685 8.65 -0.99 -12.33
C SER A 685 7.31 -1.56 -11.86
N ALA A 686 7.16 -2.88 -11.85
CA ALA A 686 5.96 -3.56 -11.36
C ALA A 686 5.90 -3.60 -9.83
N ASP A 687 4.69 -3.53 -9.31
CA ASP A 687 4.41 -3.76 -7.90
C ASP A 687 4.60 -5.23 -7.58
N GLU A 688 5.25 -5.54 -6.44
CA GLU A 688 5.56 -6.90 -6.02
C GLU A 688 4.70 -7.32 -4.82
N PHE A 689 4.05 -8.47 -4.94
CA PHE A 689 3.13 -9.03 -3.95
C PHE A 689 3.59 -10.42 -3.54
N ILE A 690 3.53 -10.71 -2.24
CA ILE A 690 3.90 -12.02 -1.70
C ILE A 690 2.64 -12.79 -1.32
N GLY A 691 2.54 -14.02 -1.80
CA GLY A 691 1.46 -14.94 -1.44
C GLY A 691 1.99 -16.28 -1.00
N GLU A 692 1.25 -16.94 -0.12
CA GLU A 692 1.54 -18.30 0.32
C GLU A 692 0.28 -19.13 0.41
N TYR A 693 0.42 -20.43 0.16
CA TYR A 693 -0.62 -21.41 0.46
C TYR A 693 0.01 -22.60 1.16
N LYS A 694 -0.58 -23.01 2.28
CA LYS A 694 -0.12 -24.15 3.08
C LYS A 694 -1.29 -24.89 3.74
N TYR A 695 -1.11 -26.18 3.94
CA TYR A 695 -1.99 -27.02 4.75
C TYR A 695 -1.18 -27.98 5.61
N GLU A 696 -1.74 -28.36 6.77
CA GLU A 696 -1.04 -29.19 7.74
C GLU A 696 -0.84 -30.62 7.22
N ASN A 697 0.34 -31.17 7.45
CA ASN A 697 0.68 -32.52 7.10
C ASN A 697 -0.10 -33.50 8.00
N ALA A 698 -1.01 -34.27 7.39
CA ALA A 698 -1.82 -35.27 8.09
C ALA A 698 -1.01 -36.35 8.85
N TRP A 699 0.27 -36.53 8.52
CA TRP A 699 1.15 -37.56 9.09
C TRP A 699 2.06 -37.03 10.21
N VAL A 700 2.37 -35.73 10.20
CA VAL A 700 3.27 -35.09 11.17
C VAL A 700 2.66 -33.74 11.57
N PRO A 701 1.89 -33.70 12.66
CA PRO A 701 1.31 -32.46 13.18
C PRO A 701 2.38 -31.39 13.40
N GLY A 702 2.09 -30.15 13.01
CA GLY A 702 3.03 -29.02 13.05
C GLY A 702 3.96 -28.87 11.84
N ASN A 703 3.96 -29.82 10.88
CA ASN A 703 4.63 -29.65 9.59
C ASN A 703 3.61 -29.29 8.51
N TYR A 704 4.02 -28.50 7.51
CA TYR A 704 3.12 -28.00 6.47
C TYR A 704 3.60 -28.38 5.07
N TYR A 705 2.64 -28.75 4.22
CA TYR A 705 2.84 -28.78 2.77
C TYR A 705 2.39 -27.45 2.19
N GLY A 706 3.21 -26.83 1.35
CA GLY A 706 2.89 -25.50 0.83
C GLY A 706 3.89 -24.96 -0.18
N ILE A 707 3.61 -23.77 -0.67
CA ILE A 707 4.50 -22.98 -1.53
C ILE A 707 4.31 -21.50 -1.20
N ARG A 708 5.39 -20.73 -1.33
CA ARG A 708 5.40 -19.28 -1.19
C ARG A 708 5.92 -18.67 -2.49
N VAL A 709 5.29 -17.60 -2.94
CA VAL A 709 5.61 -16.95 -4.21
C VAL A 709 5.68 -15.44 -4.07
N SER A 710 6.46 -14.84 -4.95
CA SER A 710 6.40 -13.43 -5.30
C SER A 710 5.71 -13.29 -6.66
N VAL A 711 4.75 -12.38 -6.76
CA VAL A 711 3.98 -12.06 -7.96
C VAL A 711 4.18 -10.58 -8.25
N ARG A 712 4.69 -10.25 -9.44
CA ARG A 712 4.85 -8.87 -9.89
C ARG A 712 3.74 -8.51 -10.87
N VAL A 713 3.04 -7.41 -10.62
CA VAL A 713 1.91 -6.94 -11.42
C VAL A 713 2.19 -5.53 -11.90
N LYS A 714 1.94 -5.29 -13.18
CA LYS A 714 1.98 -3.96 -13.80
C LYS A 714 0.74 -3.76 -14.63
N ASP A 715 0.04 -2.66 -14.41
CA ASP A 715 -1.18 -2.30 -15.14
C ASP A 715 -2.24 -3.44 -15.15
N GLY A 716 -2.37 -4.18 -14.03
CA GLY A 716 -3.32 -5.29 -13.91
C GLY A 716 -2.89 -6.60 -14.61
N VAL A 717 -1.68 -6.64 -15.18
CA VAL A 717 -1.11 -7.82 -15.85
C VAL A 717 0.06 -8.36 -15.04
N ILE A 718 0.12 -9.68 -14.88
CA ILE A 718 1.22 -10.35 -14.20
C ILE A 718 2.44 -10.33 -15.13
N VAL A 719 3.53 -9.72 -14.66
CA VAL A 719 4.78 -9.63 -15.41
C VAL A 719 5.84 -10.61 -14.91
N ALA A 720 5.72 -11.12 -13.69
CA ALA A 720 6.57 -12.20 -13.18
C ALA A 720 5.93 -12.96 -12.01
N VAL A 721 6.22 -14.26 -11.91
CA VAL A 721 5.96 -15.08 -10.71
C VAL A 721 7.22 -15.86 -10.38
N ASN A 722 7.65 -15.82 -9.12
CA ASN A 722 8.85 -16.51 -8.65
C ASN A 722 8.57 -17.28 -7.36
N GLU A 723 9.14 -18.47 -7.20
CA GLU A 723 9.11 -19.18 -5.92
C GLU A 723 10.01 -18.47 -4.91
N VAL A 724 9.53 -18.35 -3.67
CA VAL A 724 10.25 -17.74 -2.54
C VAL A 724 10.51 -18.83 -1.51
N ALA A 725 11.68 -18.78 -0.88
CA ALA A 725 12.02 -19.73 0.17
C ALA A 725 10.98 -19.74 1.30
N SER A 726 10.60 -20.93 1.75
CA SER A 726 9.69 -21.15 2.87
C SER A 726 10.14 -22.35 3.70
N ASP A 727 9.63 -22.45 4.92
CA ASP A 727 9.78 -23.60 5.82
C ASP A 727 8.81 -24.74 5.48
N TYR A 728 8.01 -24.58 4.43
CA TYR A 728 7.04 -25.59 3.98
C TYR A 728 7.70 -26.66 3.12
N THR A 729 7.16 -27.87 3.20
CA THR A 729 7.54 -28.93 2.25
C THR A 729 6.77 -28.72 0.94
N SER A 730 7.41 -28.21 -0.11
CA SER A 730 6.77 -28.10 -1.43
C SER A 730 6.57 -29.48 -2.06
N VAL A 731 7.61 -30.32 -2.01
CA VAL A 731 7.60 -31.72 -2.48
C VAL A 731 8.41 -32.63 -1.55
N THR A 732 8.00 -33.88 -1.41
CA THR A 732 8.79 -34.91 -0.69
C THR A 732 9.46 -35.86 -1.66
N ASP A 733 10.59 -36.45 -1.28
CA ASP A 733 11.25 -37.51 -2.05
C ASP A 733 10.37 -38.75 -2.28
N SER A 734 9.37 -38.98 -1.42
CA SER A 734 8.39 -40.05 -1.57
C SER A 734 7.24 -39.73 -2.51
N TRP A 735 7.18 -38.52 -3.09
CA TRP A 735 6.11 -38.15 -4.01
C TRP A 735 6.37 -38.73 -5.40
N ALA A 736 5.48 -39.62 -5.84
CA ALA A 736 5.64 -40.38 -7.08
C ALA A 736 5.85 -39.51 -8.34
N ASN A 737 5.32 -38.29 -8.34
CA ASN A 737 5.38 -37.37 -9.48
C ASN A 737 6.31 -36.16 -9.23
N LYS A 738 7.24 -36.28 -8.26
CA LYS A 738 8.23 -35.23 -7.95
C LYS A 738 8.99 -34.78 -9.19
N ASP A 739 9.52 -35.71 -9.98
CA ASP A 739 10.33 -35.38 -11.16
C ASP A 739 9.50 -34.63 -12.21
N ILE A 740 8.20 -34.93 -12.32
CA ILE A 740 7.30 -34.20 -13.23
C ILE A 740 7.16 -32.74 -12.76
N TRP A 741 6.98 -32.50 -11.47
CA TRP A 741 6.89 -31.16 -10.92
C TRP A 741 8.20 -30.37 -11.07
N VAL A 742 9.31 -30.93 -10.59
CA VAL A 742 10.62 -30.24 -10.58
C VAL A 742 11.05 -29.86 -12.00
N ASN A 743 10.81 -30.72 -12.98
CA ASN A 743 11.20 -30.45 -14.36
C ASN A 743 10.28 -29.45 -15.10
N ASN A 744 9.09 -29.11 -14.55
CA ASN A 744 8.10 -28.30 -15.26
C ASN A 744 7.63 -27.05 -14.49
N ILE A 745 8.02 -26.87 -13.23
CA ILE A 745 7.59 -25.71 -12.42
C ILE A 745 8.02 -24.38 -13.06
N GLU A 746 9.20 -24.28 -13.66
CA GLU A 746 9.65 -23.04 -14.33
C GLU A 746 8.74 -22.66 -15.50
N SER A 747 8.37 -23.64 -16.32
CA SER A 747 7.41 -23.44 -17.42
C SER A 747 6.04 -23.00 -16.90
N LEU A 748 5.59 -23.55 -15.77
CA LEU A 748 4.33 -23.18 -15.16
C LEU A 748 4.37 -21.76 -14.55
N LEU A 749 5.44 -21.37 -13.86
CA LEU A 749 5.63 -19.99 -13.37
C LEU A 749 5.59 -18.98 -14.51
N LYS A 750 6.16 -19.34 -15.67
CA LYS A 750 6.12 -18.52 -16.87
C LYS A 750 4.73 -18.44 -17.51
N ALA A 751 3.88 -19.45 -17.35
CA ALA A 751 2.51 -19.45 -17.87
C ALA A 751 1.62 -18.39 -17.22
N TYR A 752 1.98 -17.89 -16.03
CA TYR A 752 1.30 -16.75 -15.40
C TYR A 752 1.66 -15.40 -16.06
N GLN A 753 2.80 -15.29 -16.74
CA GLN A 753 3.23 -14.03 -17.34
C GLN A 753 2.33 -13.66 -18.51
N GLY A 754 1.81 -12.43 -18.50
CA GLY A 754 0.88 -11.92 -19.52
C GLY A 754 -0.58 -12.21 -19.23
N LYS A 755 -0.91 -13.06 -18.24
CA LYS A 755 -2.29 -13.20 -17.75
C LYS A 755 -2.65 -11.99 -16.88
N THR A 756 -3.90 -11.56 -16.98
CA THR A 756 -4.49 -10.54 -16.15
C THR A 756 -4.74 -11.06 -14.73
N VAL A 757 -4.83 -10.14 -13.76
CA VAL A 757 -5.21 -10.51 -12.39
C VAL A 757 -6.59 -11.20 -12.36
N GLU A 758 -7.53 -10.74 -13.20
CA GLU A 758 -8.87 -11.32 -13.35
C GLU A 758 -8.82 -12.78 -13.81
N GLU A 759 -8.10 -13.10 -14.89
CA GLU A 759 -7.95 -14.48 -15.39
C GLU A 759 -7.40 -15.44 -14.32
N ILE A 760 -6.53 -14.95 -13.42
CA ILE A 760 -6.00 -15.76 -12.33
C ILE A 760 -6.97 -15.90 -11.16
N LEU A 761 -7.73 -14.86 -10.81
CA LEU A 761 -8.70 -14.91 -9.73
C LEU A 761 -9.95 -15.73 -10.12
N ASP A 762 -10.34 -15.74 -11.40
CA ASP A 762 -11.45 -16.54 -11.92
C ASP A 762 -11.12 -18.04 -12.03
N ALA A 763 -9.84 -18.39 -12.13
CA ALA A 763 -9.41 -19.78 -12.11
C ALA A 763 -9.73 -20.41 -10.74
N SER A 764 -10.38 -21.57 -10.72
CA SER A 764 -10.75 -22.25 -9.48
C SER A 764 -9.80 -23.41 -9.15
N VAL A 765 -9.56 -23.60 -7.85
CA VAL A 765 -8.88 -24.78 -7.31
C VAL A 765 -9.84 -25.51 -6.39
N THR A 766 -10.10 -26.79 -6.70
CA THR A 766 -10.84 -27.65 -5.76
C THR A 766 -9.89 -28.15 -4.70
N VAL A 767 -10.23 -27.96 -3.42
CA VAL A 767 -9.48 -28.49 -2.26
C VAL A 767 -10.33 -29.51 -1.51
N ASP A 768 -9.70 -30.57 -1.02
CA ASP A 768 -10.37 -31.54 -0.17
C ASP A 768 -10.50 -31.07 1.29
N ALA A 769 -11.13 -31.89 2.14
CA ALA A 769 -11.35 -31.58 3.56
C ALA A 769 -10.06 -31.40 4.40
N SER A 770 -8.89 -31.79 3.86
CA SER A 770 -7.58 -31.59 4.48
C SER A 770 -6.84 -30.35 3.96
N GLY A 771 -7.44 -29.62 3.01
CA GLY A 771 -6.80 -28.49 2.33
C GLY A 771 -5.88 -28.92 1.18
N GLN A 772 -5.92 -30.18 0.74
CA GLN A 772 -5.09 -30.66 -0.35
C GLN A 772 -5.77 -30.35 -1.71
N PRO A 773 -5.10 -29.68 -2.66
CA PRO A 773 -5.69 -29.43 -3.97
C PRO A 773 -5.90 -30.70 -4.79
N SER A 774 -7.08 -30.87 -5.36
CA SER A 774 -7.48 -32.05 -6.14
C SER A 774 -7.79 -31.75 -7.62
N ALA A 775 -8.11 -30.51 -7.97
CA ALA A 775 -8.35 -30.07 -9.34
C ALA A 775 -8.03 -28.57 -9.52
N VAL A 776 -7.69 -28.18 -10.76
CA VAL A 776 -7.48 -26.79 -11.20
C VAL A 776 -8.32 -26.59 -12.48
N SER A 777 -9.09 -25.52 -12.57
CA SER A 777 -10.00 -25.31 -13.72
C SER A 777 -9.29 -24.87 -14.99
N ASP A 778 -8.21 -24.09 -14.88
CA ASP A 778 -7.39 -23.68 -16.03
C ASP A 778 -6.28 -24.72 -16.30
N ALA A 779 -6.37 -25.39 -17.43
CA ALA A 779 -5.40 -26.40 -17.86
C ALA A 779 -4.00 -25.81 -18.15
N GLU A 780 -3.90 -24.53 -18.51
CA GLU A 780 -2.61 -23.84 -18.73
C GLU A 780 -1.89 -23.55 -17.41
N LEU A 781 -2.64 -23.43 -16.31
CA LEU A 781 -2.13 -23.24 -14.95
C LEU A 781 -1.91 -24.57 -14.21
N MET A 782 -1.89 -25.69 -14.95
CA MET A 782 -1.73 -27.03 -14.41
C MET A 782 -0.64 -27.83 -15.12
N ILE A 783 0.21 -28.50 -14.34
CA ILE A 783 1.11 -29.56 -14.83
C ILE A 783 0.37 -30.89 -14.74
N SER A 784 0.15 -31.54 -15.88
CA SER A 784 -0.48 -32.86 -15.93
C SER A 784 0.31 -33.89 -15.10
N GLY A 785 -0.39 -34.59 -14.19
CA GLY A 785 0.23 -35.52 -13.23
C GLY A 785 0.78 -34.86 -11.95
N ALA A 786 0.82 -33.53 -11.85
CA ALA A 786 1.28 -32.80 -10.68
C ALA A 786 0.23 -31.80 -10.13
N THR A 787 -1.05 -32.13 -10.25
CA THR A 787 -2.21 -31.30 -9.87
C THR A 787 -2.11 -30.68 -8.47
N GLN A 788 -1.60 -31.44 -7.50
CA GLN A 788 -1.43 -30.94 -6.13
C GLN A 788 -0.40 -29.81 -6.02
N GLY A 789 0.69 -29.88 -6.79
CA GLY A 789 1.67 -28.80 -6.87
C GLY A 789 1.08 -27.58 -7.56
N SER A 790 0.42 -27.80 -8.71
CA SER A 790 -0.18 -26.72 -9.50
C SER A 790 -1.27 -25.97 -8.76
N GLY A 791 -2.17 -26.69 -8.08
CA GLY A 791 -3.22 -26.05 -7.28
C GLY A 791 -2.66 -25.27 -6.09
N ARG A 792 -1.57 -25.74 -5.46
CA ARG A 792 -0.88 -24.97 -4.41
C ARG A 792 -0.28 -23.68 -4.96
N LEU A 793 0.36 -23.75 -6.13
CA LEU A 793 0.93 -22.57 -6.78
C LEU A 793 -0.16 -21.56 -7.15
N LEU A 794 -1.26 -22.01 -7.77
CA LEU A 794 -2.37 -21.13 -8.13
C LEU A 794 -2.97 -20.45 -6.90
N LEU A 795 -3.24 -21.19 -5.83
CA LEU A 795 -3.75 -20.62 -4.57
C LEU A 795 -2.76 -19.63 -3.94
N ALA A 796 -1.44 -19.91 -3.99
CA ALA A 796 -0.43 -18.98 -3.47
C ALA A 796 -0.37 -17.69 -4.32
N VAL A 797 -0.48 -17.79 -5.64
CA VAL A 797 -0.55 -16.63 -6.54
C VAL A 797 -1.86 -15.85 -6.28
N GLN A 798 -3.00 -16.52 -6.19
CA GLN A 798 -4.29 -15.90 -5.86
C GLN A 798 -4.24 -15.20 -4.50
N ASN A 799 -3.60 -15.80 -3.50
CA ASN A 799 -3.41 -15.14 -2.21
C ASN A 799 -2.53 -13.89 -2.32
N ALA A 800 -1.48 -13.90 -3.15
CA ALA A 800 -0.69 -12.70 -3.43
C ALA A 800 -1.55 -11.60 -4.08
N LEU A 801 -2.40 -11.99 -5.03
CA LEU A 801 -3.26 -11.09 -5.80
C LEU A 801 -4.51 -10.65 -5.04
N SER A 802 -4.99 -11.39 -4.04
CA SER A 802 -6.16 -11.02 -3.23
C SER A 802 -5.90 -9.75 -2.40
N VAL A 803 -4.63 -9.45 -2.12
CA VAL A 803 -4.19 -8.20 -1.47
C VAL A 803 -4.38 -6.99 -2.40
N ILE A 804 -4.54 -7.23 -3.71
CA ILE A 804 -4.64 -6.21 -4.77
C ILE A 804 -6.09 -5.74 -4.99
N GLU A 805 -7.10 -6.51 -4.56
CA GLU A 805 -8.53 -6.20 -4.82
C GLU A 805 -8.96 -4.80 -4.33
N ASP A 806 -8.31 -4.25 -3.30
CA ASP A 806 -8.60 -2.91 -2.79
C ASP A 806 -7.99 -1.76 -3.62
N ASN A 807 -7.05 -2.04 -4.52
CA ASN A 807 -6.25 -1.00 -5.22
C ASN A 807 -6.50 -0.90 -6.74
N TYR A 808 -7.18 -1.86 -7.35
CA TYR A 808 -7.43 -1.86 -8.79
C TYR A 808 -8.90 -1.72 -9.14
N ALA A 809 -9.14 -0.91 -10.17
CA ALA A 809 -10.47 -0.60 -10.67
C ALA A 809 -10.93 -1.70 -11.64
N ARG A 810 -12.05 -2.37 -11.34
CA ARG A 810 -12.71 -3.41 -12.17
C ARG A 810 -13.93 -2.82 -12.86
N THR A 811 -14.13 -3.11 -14.15
CA THR A 811 -15.31 -2.62 -14.88
C THR A 811 -16.26 -3.77 -15.20
N PHE A 812 -17.50 -3.64 -14.73
CA PHE A 812 -18.58 -4.59 -14.98
C PHE A 812 -19.58 -4.01 -15.98
N VAL A 813 -20.24 -4.86 -16.76
CA VAL A 813 -21.28 -4.43 -17.68
C VAL A 813 -22.63 -4.96 -17.18
N GLY A 814 -23.61 -4.07 -17.12
CA GLY A 814 -24.97 -4.42 -16.74
C GLY A 814 -26.00 -3.73 -17.61
N GLU A 815 -27.18 -4.34 -17.69
CA GLU A 815 -28.29 -3.81 -18.47
C GLU A 815 -29.63 -4.01 -17.77
N TYR A 816 -30.56 -3.13 -18.11
CA TYR A 816 -31.93 -3.26 -17.69
C TYR A 816 -32.86 -2.80 -18.80
N HIS A 817 -33.83 -3.64 -19.16
CA HIS A 817 -34.83 -3.34 -20.17
C HIS A 817 -36.20 -3.93 -19.83
N TYR A 818 -37.24 -3.39 -20.44
CA TYR A 818 -38.60 -3.92 -20.38
C TYR A 818 -39.33 -3.71 -21.71
N ALA A 819 -40.25 -4.63 -22.01
CA ALA A 819 -40.99 -4.65 -23.27
C ALA A 819 -41.76 -3.34 -23.50
N ASN A 820 -41.77 -2.85 -24.73
CA ASN A 820 -42.54 -1.66 -25.07
C ASN A 820 -44.06 -1.94 -25.00
N PRO A 821 -44.79 -1.39 -24.00
CA PRO A 821 -46.19 -1.76 -23.78
C PRO A 821 -47.13 -1.18 -24.85
N TRP A 822 -46.66 -0.21 -25.64
CA TRP A 822 -47.45 0.47 -26.69
C TRP A 822 -47.20 -0.09 -28.09
N ALA A 823 -46.09 -0.81 -28.29
CA ALA A 823 -45.69 -1.40 -29.56
C ALA A 823 -44.83 -2.65 -29.32
N PRO A 824 -45.42 -3.84 -29.11
CA PRO A 824 -44.69 -5.07 -28.77
C PRO A 824 -43.69 -5.57 -29.82
N THR A 825 -43.67 -4.97 -31.01
CA THR A 825 -42.72 -5.27 -32.09
C THR A 825 -41.65 -4.18 -32.27
N ALA A 826 -41.68 -3.14 -31.43
CA ALA A 826 -40.66 -2.10 -31.37
C ALA A 826 -39.59 -2.47 -30.32
N PRO A 827 -38.39 -1.88 -30.37
CA PRO A 827 -37.36 -2.14 -29.37
C PRO A 827 -37.84 -1.86 -27.94
N ASP A 828 -37.32 -2.63 -27.00
CA ASP A 828 -37.57 -2.49 -25.58
C ASP A 828 -37.10 -1.13 -25.05
N TYR A 829 -37.71 -0.67 -23.96
CA TYR A 829 -37.19 0.48 -23.22
C TYR A 829 -36.12 0.00 -22.26
N GLY A 830 -34.91 0.55 -22.34
CA GLY A 830 -33.80 0.07 -21.53
C GLY A 830 -32.56 0.96 -21.55
N ILE A 831 -31.53 0.52 -20.83
CA ILE A 831 -30.21 1.14 -20.77
C ILE A 831 -29.15 0.07 -20.49
N ARG A 832 -27.96 0.24 -21.06
CA ARG A 832 -26.78 -0.58 -20.80
C ARG A 832 -25.66 0.29 -20.28
N VAL A 833 -24.92 -0.20 -19.30
CA VAL A 833 -23.86 0.57 -18.63
C VAL A 833 -22.61 -0.25 -18.40
N ALA A 834 -21.47 0.44 -18.33
CA ALA A 834 -20.23 -0.03 -17.73
C ALA A 834 -20.06 0.64 -16.37
N VAL A 835 -19.74 -0.12 -15.33
CA VAL A 835 -19.56 0.34 -13.95
C VAL A 835 -18.18 -0.04 -13.49
N THR A 836 -17.34 0.94 -13.20
CA THR A 836 -16.00 0.71 -12.66
C THR A 836 -16.01 0.82 -11.14
N VAL A 837 -15.49 -0.20 -10.46
CA VAL A 837 -15.42 -0.33 -9.00
C VAL A 837 -13.97 -0.50 -8.58
N LYS A 838 -13.50 0.24 -7.57
CA LYS A 838 -12.18 0.08 -6.96
C LYS A 838 -12.36 -0.21 -5.47
N GLY A 839 -11.98 -1.42 -5.03
CA GLY A 839 -12.35 -1.90 -3.70
C GLY A 839 -13.87 -1.95 -3.52
N GLU A 840 -14.41 -1.16 -2.59
CA GLU A 840 -15.86 -1.02 -2.34
C GLU A 840 -16.48 0.21 -3.02
N ASP A 841 -15.67 1.10 -3.61
CA ASP A 841 -16.12 2.37 -4.19
C ASP A 841 -16.46 2.22 -5.66
N ILE A 842 -17.59 2.78 -6.10
CA ILE A 842 -17.84 2.99 -7.53
C ILE A 842 -17.04 4.23 -7.94
N VAL A 843 -16.17 4.09 -8.94
CA VAL A 843 -15.27 5.17 -9.39
C VAL A 843 -15.61 5.70 -10.79
N ASN A 844 -16.47 5.00 -11.55
CA ASN A 844 -16.99 5.48 -12.82
C ASN A 844 -18.27 4.73 -13.21
N VAL A 845 -19.21 5.40 -13.88
CA VAL A 845 -20.35 4.77 -14.56
C VAL A 845 -20.51 5.41 -15.94
N GLU A 846 -20.51 4.58 -16.99
CA GLU A 846 -20.65 5.02 -18.38
C GLU A 846 -21.85 4.35 -19.04
N VAL A 847 -22.66 5.10 -19.79
CA VAL A 847 -23.74 4.55 -20.61
C VAL A 847 -23.16 4.02 -21.92
N LEU A 848 -23.41 2.75 -22.21
CA LEU A 848 -22.96 2.09 -23.43
C LEU A 848 -24.02 2.16 -24.52
N GLU A 849 -23.59 2.09 -25.79
CA GLU A 849 -24.50 1.92 -26.92
C GLU A 849 -25.28 0.60 -26.77
N SER A 850 -26.59 0.62 -27.02
CA SER A 850 -27.47 -0.54 -26.97
C SER A 850 -28.55 -0.45 -28.06
N ASP A 851 -29.22 -1.56 -28.34
CA ASP A 851 -30.38 -1.63 -29.24
C ASP A 851 -31.70 -1.23 -28.56
N TYR A 852 -31.65 -0.88 -27.27
CA TYR A 852 -32.79 -0.40 -26.51
C TYR A 852 -33.15 1.06 -26.81
N THR A 853 -34.44 1.38 -26.65
CA THR A 853 -34.91 2.77 -26.65
C THR A 853 -34.67 3.38 -25.27
N GLU A 854 -33.56 4.10 -25.09
CA GLU A 854 -33.27 4.83 -23.85
C GLU A 854 -34.26 6.00 -23.65
N VAL A 855 -34.41 6.82 -24.69
CA VAL A 855 -35.30 7.98 -24.76
C VAL A 855 -36.18 7.89 -26.01
N SER A 856 -37.49 8.02 -25.86
CA SER A 856 -38.40 8.08 -27.01
C SER A 856 -38.86 9.52 -27.31
N ASP A 857 -39.17 9.79 -28.58
CA ASP A 857 -39.64 11.10 -29.08
C ASP A 857 -40.91 11.63 -28.36
N GLY A 858 -41.65 10.75 -27.68
CA GLY A 858 -42.86 11.08 -26.92
C GLY A 858 -42.65 11.24 -25.41
N TRP A 859 -41.42 11.11 -24.89
CA TRP A 859 -41.18 11.19 -23.45
C TRP A 859 -41.14 12.64 -22.97
N ASN A 860 -42.18 13.05 -22.23
CA ASN A 860 -42.37 14.44 -21.78
C ASN A 860 -41.20 15.00 -20.96
N ASN A 861 -40.40 14.14 -20.33
CA ASN A 861 -39.28 14.52 -19.47
C ASN A 861 -37.90 14.21 -20.07
N ALA A 862 -37.83 13.91 -21.37
CA ALA A 862 -36.58 13.61 -22.08
C ALA A 862 -35.50 14.69 -21.90
N ASN A 863 -35.89 15.96 -21.92
CA ASN A 863 -34.93 17.06 -21.72
C ASN A 863 -34.33 17.05 -20.29
N LEU A 864 -35.13 16.73 -19.28
CA LEU A 864 -34.64 16.65 -17.89
C LEU A 864 -33.67 15.47 -17.71
N TRP A 865 -33.91 14.37 -18.39
CA TRP A 865 -32.99 13.23 -18.42
C TRP A 865 -31.68 13.59 -19.09
N ASN A 866 -31.73 14.08 -20.32
CA ASN A 866 -30.53 14.42 -21.10
C ASN A 866 -29.66 15.48 -20.40
N ASP A 867 -30.28 16.49 -19.79
CA ASP A 867 -29.57 17.56 -19.06
C ASP A 867 -29.01 17.08 -17.70
N GLY A 868 -29.64 16.08 -17.09
CA GLY A 868 -29.30 15.60 -15.74
C GLY A 868 -28.44 14.34 -15.70
N LEU A 869 -28.30 13.61 -16.82
CA LEU A 869 -27.63 12.31 -16.88
C LEU A 869 -26.17 12.38 -16.43
N GLU A 870 -25.40 13.36 -16.92
CA GLU A 870 -23.99 13.52 -16.55
C GLU A 870 -23.81 13.72 -15.04
N GLY A 871 -24.67 14.55 -14.42
CA GLY A 871 -24.65 14.77 -12.97
C GLY A 871 -25.09 13.53 -12.18
N LEU A 872 -26.00 12.73 -12.74
CA LEU A 872 -26.44 11.48 -12.12
C LEU A 872 -25.35 10.39 -12.20
N LEU A 873 -24.61 10.28 -13.31
CA LEU A 873 -23.46 9.37 -13.43
C LEU A 873 -22.37 9.74 -12.42
N ALA A 874 -22.06 11.03 -12.27
CA ALA A 874 -21.12 11.51 -11.26
C ALA A 874 -21.58 11.24 -9.81
N ALA A 875 -22.89 11.19 -9.56
CA ALA A 875 -23.41 10.83 -8.23
C ALA A 875 -23.04 9.39 -7.84
N TYR A 876 -22.99 8.46 -8.81
CA TYR A 876 -22.55 7.08 -8.56
C TYR A 876 -21.08 7.01 -8.14
N GLU A 877 -20.21 7.88 -8.67
CA GLU A 877 -18.77 7.92 -8.31
C GLU A 877 -18.51 8.27 -6.84
N SER A 878 -19.53 8.74 -6.13
CA SER A 878 -19.47 9.06 -4.70
C SER A 878 -20.15 8.03 -3.81
N LYS A 879 -20.58 6.90 -4.37
CA LYS A 879 -21.27 5.81 -3.67
C LYS A 879 -20.41 4.56 -3.64
N THR A 880 -20.60 3.78 -2.58
CA THR A 880 -20.08 2.42 -2.46
C THR A 880 -21.00 1.40 -3.14
N VAL A 881 -20.46 0.23 -3.47
CA VAL A 881 -21.22 -0.93 -3.96
C VAL A 881 -22.37 -1.27 -2.99
N GLU A 882 -22.13 -1.21 -1.68
CA GLU A 882 -23.16 -1.49 -0.68
C GLU A 882 -24.30 -0.46 -0.72
N GLU A 883 -23.99 0.83 -0.78
CA GLU A 883 -25.00 1.89 -0.86
C GLU A 883 -25.86 1.75 -2.12
N VAL A 884 -25.24 1.44 -3.27
CA VAL A 884 -25.97 1.24 -4.52
C VAL A 884 -26.84 -0.01 -4.48
N LEU A 885 -26.38 -1.12 -3.87
CA LEU A 885 -27.19 -2.34 -3.71
C LEU A 885 -28.31 -2.20 -2.66
N ALA A 886 -28.14 -1.31 -1.69
CA ALA A 886 -29.15 -0.98 -0.68
C ALA A 886 -30.26 -0.07 -1.23
N ALA A 887 -29.98 0.76 -2.23
CA ALA A 887 -31.00 1.51 -2.93
C ALA A 887 -31.98 0.57 -3.66
N TYR A 888 -33.27 0.93 -3.70
CA TYR A 888 -34.29 0.11 -4.33
C TYR A 888 -35.08 0.88 -5.38
N VAL A 889 -35.55 0.14 -6.38
CA VAL A 889 -36.49 0.60 -7.40
C VAL A 889 -37.80 -0.17 -7.28
N THR A 890 -38.93 0.53 -7.24
CA THR A 890 -40.24 -0.13 -7.44
C THR A 890 -40.63 -0.01 -8.90
N ALA A 891 -41.02 -1.11 -9.55
CA ALA A 891 -41.53 -1.11 -10.91
C ALA A 891 -43.05 -1.32 -10.95
N GLN A 892 -43.69 -0.85 -12.02
CA GLN A 892 -45.07 -1.21 -12.36
C GLN A 892 -45.13 -2.65 -12.91
N ALA A 893 -46.34 -3.17 -13.11
CA ALA A 893 -46.55 -4.54 -13.58
C ALA A 893 -45.96 -4.84 -14.98
N ASP A 894 -45.70 -3.81 -15.78
CA ASP A 894 -45.06 -3.88 -17.10
C ASP A 894 -43.53 -3.73 -17.04
N GLY A 895 -42.94 -3.71 -15.83
CA GLY A 895 -41.50 -3.51 -15.63
C GLY A 895 -41.07 -2.05 -15.61
N GLN A 896 -41.96 -1.08 -15.81
CA GLN A 896 -41.57 0.33 -15.83
C GLN A 896 -41.19 0.86 -14.43
N PRO A 897 -40.00 1.45 -14.23
CA PRO A 897 -39.63 2.04 -12.94
C PRO A 897 -40.53 3.20 -12.51
N ASN A 898 -40.94 3.19 -11.25
CA ASN A 898 -41.92 4.13 -10.67
C ASN A 898 -41.38 4.91 -9.46
N VAL A 899 -40.48 4.32 -8.66
CA VAL A 899 -39.85 4.96 -7.49
C VAL A 899 -38.38 4.55 -7.47
N VAL A 900 -37.52 5.49 -7.10
CA VAL A 900 -36.12 5.26 -6.73
C VAL A 900 -35.96 5.74 -5.28
N SER A 901 -35.39 4.91 -4.41
CA SER A 901 -35.34 5.20 -2.97
C SER A 901 -34.28 6.22 -2.58
N ASP A 902 -33.13 6.18 -3.24
CA ASP A 902 -32.05 7.14 -3.02
C ASP A 902 -32.30 8.38 -3.88
N ALA A 903 -32.43 9.53 -3.22
CA ALA A 903 -32.68 10.81 -3.87
C ALA A 903 -31.47 11.32 -4.67
N ASP A 904 -30.26 10.95 -4.28
CA ASP A 904 -29.02 11.31 -4.99
C ASP A 904 -28.92 10.53 -6.30
N LEU A 905 -29.48 9.31 -6.34
CA LEU A 905 -29.55 8.45 -7.52
C LEU A 905 -30.80 8.71 -8.37
N MET A 906 -31.46 9.86 -8.19
CA MET A 906 -32.69 10.22 -8.91
C MET A 906 -32.66 11.65 -9.48
N ILE A 907 -32.91 11.77 -10.78
CA ILE A 907 -33.24 13.05 -11.41
C ILE A 907 -34.71 13.36 -11.13
N THR A 908 -34.98 14.44 -10.40
CA THR A 908 -36.35 14.87 -10.07
C THR A 908 -37.17 15.11 -11.34
N GLY A 909 -38.25 14.34 -11.52
CA GLY A 909 -39.11 14.39 -12.70
C GLY A 909 -38.72 13.39 -13.81
N ALA A 910 -37.55 12.75 -13.77
CA ALA A 910 -37.12 11.73 -14.72
C ALA A 910 -36.95 10.34 -14.08
N THR A 911 -37.80 9.99 -13.11
CA THR A 911 -37.73 8.75 -12.31
C THR A 911 -37.63 7.47 -13.14
N GLN A 912 -38.26 7.41 -14.31
CA GLN A 912 -38.19 6.25 -15.21
C GLN A 912 -36.79 6.05 -15.79
N GLY A 913 -36.06 7.13 -16.11
CA GLY A 913 -34.67 7.04 -16.57
C GLY A 913 -33.76 6.66 -15.41
N SER A 914 -33.89 7.35 -14.26
CA SER A 914 -33.04 7.10 -13.10
C SER A 914 -33.20 5.69 -12.53
N GLY A 915 -34.42 5.16 -12.50
CA GLY A 915 -34.66 3.78 -12.05
C GLY A 915 -34.11 2.72 -13.02
N ARG A 916 -34.14 2.98 -14.33
CA ARG A 916 -33.50 2.09 -15.32
C ARG A 916 -31.98 2.07 -15.13
N LEU A 917 -31.37 3.24 -14.93
CA LEU A 917 -29.94 3.34 -14.68
C LEU A 917 -29.53 2.64 -13.38
N LEU A 918 -30.25 2.85 -12.27
CA LEU A 918 -29.96 2.17 -11.01
C LEU A 918 -30.04 0.65 -11.16
N LEU A 919 -31.07 0.12 -11.82
CA LEU A 919 -31.20 -1.32 -12.04
C LEU A 919 -30.10 -1.87 -12.95
N ALA A 920 -29.69 -1.14 -13.99
CA ALA A 920 -28.58 -1.56 -14.86
C ALA A 920 -27.23 -1.53 -14.14
N VAL A 921 -26.98 -0.53 -13.27
CA VAL A 921 -25.79 -0.47 -12.43
C VAL A 921 -25.78 -1.62 -11.41
N GLN A 922 -26.91 -1.88 -10.74
CA GLN A 922 -27.06 -3.01 -9.82
C GLN A 922 -26.86 -4.35 -10.53
N ASN A 923 -27.37 -4.50 -11.76
CA ASN A 923 -27.14 -5.70 -12.56
C ASN A 923 -25.66 -5.88 -12.93
N ALA A 924 -24.92 -4.79 -13.16
CA ALA A 924 -23.49 -4.85 -13.44
C ALA A 924 -22.71 -5.39 -12.24
N ILE A 925 -23.00 -4.90 -11.03
CA ILE A 925 -22.24 -5.21 -9.81
C ILE A 925 -22.78 -6.39 -8.99
N ASP A 926 -24.03 -6.81 -9.23
CA ASP A 926 -24.67 -8.01 -8.68
C ASP A 926 -25.60 -8.65 -9.72
N PRO A 927 -25.07 -9.35 -10.73
CA PRO A 927 -25.86 -9.93 -11.81
C PRO A 927 -26.84 -10.99 -11.34
N THR A 928 -26.55 -11.65 -10.21
CA THR A 928 -27.44 -12.63 -9.58
C THR A 928 -28.60 -11.98 -8.81
N GLY A 929 -28.47 -10.70 -8.46
CA GLY A 929 -29.41 -9.97 -7.62
C GLY A 929 -29.50 -10.47 -6.18
N ALA A 930 -28.59 -11.34 -5.73
CA ALA A 930 -28.61 -11.96 -4.41
C ALA A 930 -28.49 -10.95 -3.26
N ASN A 931 -27.84 -9.82 -3.51
CA ASN A 931 -27.59 -8.75 -2.55
C ASN A 931 -28.44 -7.49 -2.80
N THR A 932 -29.18 -7.44 -3.91
CA THR A 932 -30.09 -6.31 -4.21
C THR A 932 -31.31 -6.29 -3.29
N THR A 933 -31.66 -5.10 -2.80
CA THR A 933 -32.91 -4.89 -2.05
C THR A 933 -34.06 -4.54 -3.00
N LYS A 934 -35.13 -5.34 -2.98
CA LYS A 934 -36.33 -5.12 -3.80
C LYS A 934 -37.57 -4.96 -2.93
N VAL A 935 -38.49 -4.11 -3.37
CA VAL A 935 -39.77 -3.88 -2.68
C VAL A 935 -40.91 -4.29 -3.57
N TYR A 936 -41.69 -5.26 -3.13
CA TYR A 936 -42.86 -5.79 -3.81
C TYR A 936 -44.13 -5.32 -3.12
N THR A 937 -45.18 -5.04 -3.89
CA THR A 937 -46.48 -4.69 -3.31
C THR A 937 -47.51 -5.75 -3.64
N GLY A 938 -48.29 -6.18 -2.65
CA GLY A 938 -49.33 -7.17 -2.80
C GLY A 938 -50.62 -6.75 -2.10
N GLU A 939 -51.75 -7.25 -2.57
CA GLU A 939 -53.04 -7.02 -1.94
C GLU A 939 -53.87 -8.30 -1.92
N TYR A 940 -54.71 -8.44 -0.89
CA TYR A 940 -55.73 -9.47 -0.84
C TYR A 940 -57.06 -8.89 -0.39
N LYS A 941 -58.14 -9.21 -1.10
CA LYS A 941 -59.49 -8.74 -0.79
C LYS A 941 -60.57 -9.75 -1.17
N TYR A 942 -61.68 -9.71 -0.45
CA TYR A 942 -62.90 -10.47 -0.74
C TYR A 942 -64.15 -9.64 -0.45
N GLU A 943 -65.26 -9.96 -1.13
CA GLU A 943 -66.49 -9.18 -1.03
C GLU A 943 -67.16 -9.33 0.35
N ASN A 944 -67.63 -8.21 0.90
CA ASN A 944 -68.37 -8.18 2.14
C ASN A 944 -69.80 -8.72 1.91
N THR A 945 -70.08 -9.90 2.47
CA THR A 945 -71.39 -10.57 2.35
C THR A 945 -72.56 -9.78 2.98
N TRP A 946 -72.28 -8.77 3.80
CA TRP A 946 -73.29 -7.92 4.45
C TRP A 946 -73.58 -6.63 3.68
N VAL A 947 -72.62 -6.15 2.88
CA VAL A 947 -72.73 -4.91 2.10
C VAL A 947 -72.18 -5.17 0.69
N PRO A 948 -73.06 -5.56 -0.27
CA PRO A 948 -72.65 -5.81 -1.65
C PRO A 948 -71.91 -4.61 -2.26
N GLY A 949 -70.78 -4.87 -2.93
CA GLY A 949 -69.90 -3.84 -3.48
C GLY A 949 -68.92 -3.19 -2.49
N SER A 950 -68.84 -3.66 -1.23
CA SER A 950 -67.77 -3.32 -0.27
C SER A 950 -66.84 -4.52 -0.08
N TYR A 951 -65.56 -4.29 0.22
CA TYR A 951 -64.56 -5.35 0.33
C TYR A 951 -63.85 -5.33 1.69
N TYR A 952 -63.61 -6.53 2.23
CA TYR A 952 -62.62 -6.72 3.29
C TYR A 952 -61.27 -7.04 2.65
N GLY A 953 -60.19 -6.44 3.14
CA GLY A 953 -58.87 -6.66 2.54
C GLY A 953 -57.73 -5.93 3.24
N ILE A 954 -56.52 -6.17 2.76
CA ILE A 954 -55.28 -5.52 3.21
C ILE A 954 -54.34 -5.36 2.01
N LYS A 955 -53.52 -4.30 2.03
CA LYS A 955 -52.48 -4.04 1.05
C LYS A 955 -51.15 -3.92 1.79
N VAL A 956 -50.09 -4.48 1.22
CA VAL A 956 -48.76 -4.51 1.85
C VAL A 956 -47.64 -4.14 0.89
N ALA A 957 -46.54 -3.66 1.47
CA ALA A 957 -45.22 -3.63 0.86
C ALA A 957 -44.32 -4.66 1.55
N VAL A 958 -43.57 -5.43 0.78
CA VAL A 958 -42.63 -6.45 1.26
C VAL A 958 -41.25 -6.14 0.72
N THR A 959 -40.31 -5.84 1.61
CA THR A 959 -38.91 -5.59 1.29
C THR A 959 -38.14 -6.90 1.41
N VAL A 960 -37.40 -7.27 0.37
CA VAL A 960 -36.64 -8.52 0.26
C VAL A 960 -35.20 -8.18 -0.15
N LYS A 961 -34.22 -8.89 0.42
CA LYS A 961 -32.82 -8.90 -0.05
C LYS A 961 -32.47 -10.33 -0.42
N GLY A 962 -32.17 -10.57 -1.70
CA GLY A 962 -32.09 -11.92 -2.26
C GLY A 962 -33.43 -12.66 -2.09
N GLU A 963 -33.42 -13.77 -1.35
CA GLU A 963 -34.64 -14.52 -0.99
C GLU A 963 -35.16 -14.24 0.43
N THR A 964 -34.53 -13.33 1.19
CA THR A 964 -34.87 -13.08 2.60
C THR A 964 -35.71 -11.83 2.77
N ILE A 965 -36.82 -11.94 3.48
CA ILE A 965 -37.70 -10.81 3.79
C ILE A 965 -37.05 -9.95 4.88
N LEU A 966 -36.79 -8.69 4.58
CA LEU A 966 -36.28 -7.72 5.53
C LEU A 966 -37.41 -7.02 6.29
N LYS A 967 -38.54 -6.77 5.63
CA LYS A 967 -39.63 -5.96 6.19
C LYS A 967 -40.97 -6.23 5.49
N VAL A 968 -42.06 -6.17 6.26
CA VAL A 968 -43.43 -6.12 5.74
C VAL A 968 -44.14 -4.92 6.36
N GLU A 969 -44.81 -4.13 5.53
CA GLU A 969 -45.55 -2.93 5.94
C GLU A 969 -46.96 -2.95 5.37
N VAL A 970 -47.95 -2.51 6.17
CA VAL A 970 -49.32 -2.31 5.68
C VAL A 970 -49.41 -0.94 5.02
N LEU A 971 -49.95 -0.92 3.80
CA LEU A 971 -50.19 0.28 3.02
C LEU A 971 -51.67 0.70 3.12
N ASP A 972 -51.92 2.00 2.97
CA ASP A 972 -53.28 2.53 2.84
C ASP A 972 -54.01 1.85 1.67
N SER A 973 -55.27 1.45 1.91
CA SER A 973 -56.15 0.85 0.90
C SER A 973 -57.59 1.37 1.05
N ASP A 974 -58.40 1.19 0.01
CA ASP A 974 -59.84 1.47 0.01
C ASP A 974 -60.67 0.31 0.59
N TYR A 975 -60.01 -0.73 1.13
CA TYR A 975 -60.66 -1.88 1.73
C TYR A 975 -60.94 -1.66 3.21
N THR A 976 -61.98 -2.34 3.72
CA THR A 976 -62.21 -2.39 5.17
C THR A 976 -61.30 -3.46 5.77
N GLU A 977 -60.22 -3.06 6.45
CA GLU A 977 -59.33 -4.02 7.12
C GLU A 977 -60.03 -4.70 8.32
N VAL A 978 -60.69 -3.89 9.15
CA VAL A 978 -61.47 -4.31 10.33
C VAL A 978 -62.73 -3.47 10.48
N THR A 979 -63.79 -4.04 11.08
CA THR A 979 -65.00 -3.27 11.47
C THR A 979 -65.11 -3.16 12.98
N ASP A 980 -65.80 -2.12 13.46
CA ASP A 980 -66.09 -1.94 14.90
C ASP A 980 -66.94 -3.07 15.50
N SER A 981 -67.62 -3.84 14.65
CA SER A 981 -68.40 -5.02 15.05
C SER A 981 -67.61 -6.32 15.06
N TRP A 982 -66.32 -6.31 14.71
CA TRP A 982 -65.48 -7.50 14.74
C TRP A 982 -65.01 -7.80 16.17
N GLU A 983 -65.41 -8.96 16.70
CA GLU A 983 -65.19 -9.36 18.10
C GLU A 983 -63.70 -9.40 18.48
N ASP A 984 -62.83 -9.70 17.52
CA ASP A 984 -61.37 -9.85 17.73
C ASP A 984 -60.54 -8.65 17.25
N LYS A 985 -61.19 -7.50 16.96
CA LYS A 985 -60.53 -6.28 16.47
C LYS A 985 -59.37 -5.83 17.36
N ASP A 986 -59.59 -5.77 18.67
CA ASP A 986 -58.57 -5.30 19.62
C ASP A 986 -57.39 -6.29 19.70
N ILE A 987 -57.65 -7.59 19.46
CA ILE A 987 -56.59 -8.60 19.41
C ILE A 987 -55.73 -8.39 18.16
N TRP A 988 -56.35 -8.12 17.00
CA TRP A 988 -55.63 -7.81 15.77
C TRP A 988 -54.76 -6.55 15.90
N ILE A 989 -55.35 -5.41 16.28
CA ILE A 989 -54.66 -4.12 16.32
C ILE A 989 -53.47 -4.17 17.28
N ASN A 990 -53.63 -4.78 18.46
CA ASN A 990 -52.57 -4.82 19.47
C ASN A 990 -51.40 -5.77 19.12
N ASN A 991 -51.57 -6.65 18.14
CA ASN A 991 -50.56 -7.66 17.78
C ASN A 991 -50.10 -7.58 16.32
N LEU A 992 -50.65 -6.68 15.51
CA LEU A 992 -50.28 -6.50 14.09
C LEU A 992 -48.77 -6.23 13.94
N ASP A 993 -48.20 -5.31 14.71
CA ASP A 993 -46.76 -4.99 14.63
C ASP A 993 -45.87 -6.20 14.95
N SER A 994 -46.28 -7.02 15.93
CA SER A 994 -45.58 -8.25 16.28
C SER A 994 -45.67 -9.31 15.18
N LEU A 995 -46.81 -9.38 14.49
CA LEU A 995 -46.99 -10.27 13.35
C LEU A 995 -46.18 -9.80 12.13
N LEU A 996 -46.13 -8.50 11.84
CA LEU A 996 -45.29 -7.94 10.77
C LEU A 996 -43.80 -8.22 11.02
N ALA A 997 -43.35 -8.12 12.28
CA ALA A 997 -41.99 -8.47 12.66
C ALA A 997 -41.68 -9.96 12.48
N ALA A 998 -42.67 -10.85 12.61
CA ALA A 998 -42.48 -12.30 12.44
C ALA A 998 -42.17 -12.72 10.99
N TYR A 999 -42.41 -11.85 10.00
CA TYR A 999 -41.99 -12.07 8.62
C TYR A 999 -40.51 -11.74 8.40
N GLN A 1000 -39.87 -10.95 9.27
CA GLN A 1000 -38.48 -10.54 9.09
C GLN A 1000 -37.53 -11.73 9.29
N GLY A 1001 -36.61 -11.92 8.34
CA GLY A 1001 -35.65 -13.02 8.32
C GLY A 1001 -36.19 -14.34 7.74
N LYS A 1002 -37.48 -14.43 7.38
CA LYS A 1002 -38.03 -15.60 6.66
C LYS A 1002 -37.68 -15.54 5.18
N THR A 1003 -37.53 -16.70 4.56
CA THR A 1003 -37.30 -16.79 3.11
C THR A 1003 -38.61 -16.73 2.31
N VAL A 1004 -38.53 -16.38 1.02
CA VAL A 1004 -39.68 -16.39 0.11
C VAL A 1004 -40.32 -17.78 0.05
N ALA A 1005 -39.50 -18.84 -0.03
CA ALA A 1005 -39.97 -20.22 -0.04
C ALA A 1005 -40.73 -20.58 1.26
N GLU A 1006 -40.18 -20.18 2.42
CA GLU A 1006 -40.85 -20.40 3.71
C GLU A 1006 -42.22 -19.73 3.80
N ILE A 1007 -42.44 -18.61 3.12
CA ILE A 1007 -43.74 -17.95 3.06
C ILE A 1007 -44.71 -18.67 2.12
N PHE A 1008 -44.24 -19.21 1.00
CA PHE A 1008 -45.08 -20.00 0.08
C PHE A 1008 -45.49 -21.36 0.64
N ASP A 1009 -44.68 -21.94 1.55
CA ASP A 1009 -45.04 -23.17 2.27
C ASP A 1009 -46.18 -22.99 3.29
N VAL A 1010 -46.59 -21.74 3.57
CA VAL A 1010 -47.68 -21.45 4.53
C VAL A 1010 -49.04 -21.47 3.84
N ASP A 1011 -49.76 -22.58 4.01
CA ASP A 1011 -51.15 -22.69 3.58
C ASP A 1011 -52.11 -21.76 4.34
N VAL A 1012 -52.95 -21.05 3.58
CA VAL A 1012 -54.11 -20.30 4.11
C VAL A 1012 -55.40 -20.93 3.59
N THR A 1013 -56.23 -21.45 4.50
CA THR A 1013 -57.55 -22.00 4.13
C THR A 1013 -58.58 -20.88 4.07
N VAL A 1014 -59.25 -20.71 2.94
CA VAL A 1014 -60.35 -19.74 2.77
C VAL A 1014 -61.72 -20.43 2.66
N ASP A 1015 -62.78 -19.77 3.11
CA ASP A 1015 -64.15 -20.24 2.94
C ASP A 1015 -64.69 -19.97 1.52
N ALA A 1016 -65.94 -20.35 1.26
CA ALA A 1016 -66.59 -20.17 -0.05
C ALA A 1016 -66.76 -18.70 -0.48
N ASN A 1017 -66.56 -17.73 0.42
CA ASN A 1017 -66.62 -16.30 0.15
C ASN A 1017 -65.22 -15.67 0.05
N GLY A 1018 -64.14 -16.46 0.13
CA GLY A 1018 -62.77 -15.96 0.17
C GLY A 1018 -62.33 -15.44 1.54
N GLN A 1019 -63.07 -15.72 2.61
CA GLN A 1019 -62.66 -15.32 3.96
C GLN A 1019 -61.65 -16.33 4.54
N PRO A 1020 -60.48 -15.90 5.04
CA PRO A 1020 -59.53 -16.80 5.67
C PRO A 1020 -60.08 -17.43 6.96
N THR A 1021 -59.90 -18.74 7.11
CA THR A 1021 -60.39 -19.56 8.22
C THR A 1021 -59.29 -20.31 8.98
N ALA A 1022 -58.12 -20.50 8.37
CA ALA A 1022 -56.94 -21.07 9.01
C ALA A 1022 -55.66 -20.60 8.31
N VAL A 1023 -54.55 -20.58 9.05
CA VAL A 1023 -53.16 -20.38 8.58
C VAL A 1023 -52.35 -21.53 9.16
N SER A 1024 -51.54 -22.22 8.36
CA SER A 1024 -50.84 -23.46 8.78
C SER A 1024 -49.69 -23.21 9.76
N ASP A 1025 -48.99 -22.08 9.62
CA ASP A 1025 -47.91 -21.65 10.51
C ASP A 1025 -48.48 -20.82 11.67
N SER A 1026 -48.29 -21.32 12.90
CA SER A 1026 -48.75 -20.63 14.11
C SER A 1026 -47.95 -19.38 14.44
N ASP A 1027 -46.70 -19.27 13.99
CA ASP A 1027 -45.83 -18.12 14.23
C ASP A 1027 -46.22 -16.92 13.34
N LEU A 1028 -46.89 -17.20 12.23
CA LEU A 1028 -47.47 -16.20 11.31
C LEU A 1028 -48.99 -16.05 11.49
N MET A 1029 -49.49 -16.36 12.69
CA MET A 1029 -50.90 -16.32 13.04
C MET A 1029 -51.14 -15.71 14.43
N ILE A 1030 -52.03 -14.72 14.50
CA ILE A 1030 -52.51 -14.19 15.78
C ILE A 1030 -53.69 -15.05 16.24
N SER A 1031 -53.51 -15.76 17.35
CA SER A 1031 -54.58 -16.57 17.96
C SER A 1031 -55.79 -15.71 18.33
N GLY A 1032 -56.97 -16.07 17.79
CA GLY A 1032 -58.20 -15.28 17.92
C GLY A 1032 -58.43 -14.30 16.77
N ALA A 1033 -57.42 -13.92 15.99
CA ALA A 1033 -57.57 -13.00 14.85
C ALA A 1033 -57.22 -13.65 13.49
N THR A 1034 -57.58 -14.93 13.31
CA THR A 1034 -57.24 -15.75 12.13
C THR A 1034 -57.57 -15.09 10.79
N GLN A 1035 -58.69 -14.36 10.72
CA GLN A 1035 -59.11 -13.67 9.51
C GLN A 1035 -58.16 -12.53 9.12
N GLY A 1036 -57.63 -11.80 10.10
CA GLY A 1036 -56.63 -10.76 9.88
C GLY A 1036 -55.31 -11.37 9.42
N SER A 1037 -54.81 -12.38 10.14
CA SER A 1037 -53.54 -13.03 9.82
C SER A 1037 -53.55 -13.70 8.45
N GLY A 1038 -54.64 -14.38 8.10
CA GLY A 1038 -54.78 -14.99 6.78
C GLY A 1038 -54.87 -13.98 5.64
N ARG A 1039 -55.49 -12.81 5.85
CA ARG A 1039 -55.51 -11.73 4.84
C ARG A 1039 -54.10 -11.17 4.62
N LEU A 1040 -53.36 -10.94 5.71
CA LEU A 1040 -51.98 -10.46 5.65
C LEU A 1040 -51.09 -11.47 4.93
N MET A 1041 -51.16 -12.75 5.29
CA MET A 1041 -50.39 -13.81 4.63
C MET A 1041 -50.64 -13.87 3.12
N LEU A 1042 -51.91 -13.88 2.69
CA LEU A 1042 -52.25 -13.90 1.28
C LEU A 1042 -51.80 -12.62 0.54
N ALA A 1043 -51.84 -11.46 1.19
CA ALA A 1043 -51.32 -10.22 0.60
C ALA A 1043 -49.80 -10.23 0.46
N VAL A 1044 -49.07 -10.81 1.43
CA VAL A 1044 -47.62 -11.02 1.35
C VAL A 1044 -47.27 -12.04 0.26
N GLN A 1045 -47.96 -13.17 0.20
CA GLN A 1045 -47.79 -14.17 -0.88
C GLN A 1045 -48.06 -13.55 -2.26
N ASN A 1046 -49.09 -12.73 -2.40
CA ASN A 1046 -49.37 -12.00 -3.65
C ASN A 1046 -48.30 -10.95 -3.98
N ALA A 1047 -47.64 -10.35 -2.98
CA ALA A 1047 -46.51 -9.45 -3.23
C ALA A 1047 -45.33 -10.26 -3.80
N LEU A 1048 -45.06 -11.42 -3.20
CA LEU A 1048 -43.92 -12.27 -3.53
C LEU A 1048 -44.16 -13.16 -4.77
N SER A 1049 -45.39 -13.29 -5.28
CA SER A 1049 -45.69 -14.10 -6.47
C SER A 1049 -45.07 -13.53 -7.75
N LEU A 1050 -44.57 -12.29 -7.72
CA LEU A 1050 -43.76 -11.70 -8.79
C LEU A 1050 -42.32 -12.25 -8.82
N LEU A 1051 -41.85 -12.84 -7.72
CA LEU A 1051 -40.56 -13.55 -7.65
C LEU A 1051 -40.69 -15.03 -8.07
N ASN A 1052 -41.89 -15.59 -7.99
CA ASN A 1052 -42.16 -16.98 -8.35
C ASN A 1052 -43.55 -17.07 -9.03
N PRO A 1053 -43.64 -16.94 -10.36
CA PRO A 1053 -44.91 -16.95 -11.07
C PRO A 1053 -45.47 -18.39 -11.17
N ASN A 1054 -46.19 -18.78 -10.10
CA ASN A 1054 -47.27 -19.77 -10.04
C ASN A 1054 -46.92 -21.29 -9.89
N PRO A 1055 -47.36 -21.96 -8.80
CA PRO A 1055 -47.13 -23.39 -8.52
C PRO A 1055 -48.15 -24.38 -9.14
N ASP A 1056 -49.00 -23.97 -10.09
CA ASP A 1056 -50.18 -24.77 -10.52
C ASP A 1056 -50.32 -25.03 -12.04
N GLU A 1057 -49.28 -24.85 -12.86
CA GLU A 1057 -49.24 -25.41 -14.23
C GLU A 1057 -48.29 -26.62 -14.28
N PRO A 1058 -48.69 -27.76 -14.90
CA PRO A 1058 -47.76 -28.87 -15.05
C PRO A 1058 -46.62 -28.41 -15.95
N GLU A 1059 -45.41 -28.37 -15.38
CA GLU A 1059 -44.16 -28.12 -16.07
C GLU A 1059 -44.15 -28.84 -17.43
N GLU A 1060 -44.02 -28.07 -18.52
CA GLU A 1060 -43.22 -28.59 -19.61
C GLU A 1060 -41.79 -28.71 -19.07
N PRO A 1061 -41.13 -29.87 -19.26
CA PRO A 1061 -39.83 -30.12 -18.65
C PRO A 1061 -38.88 -29.01 -19.06
N GLU A 1062 -38.20 -28.41 -18.07
CA GLU A 1062 -37.05 -27.56 -18.32
C GLU A 1062 -36.12 -28.29 -19.29
N GLU A 1063 -35.77 -27.62 -20.39
CA GLU A 1063 -34.79 -28.19 -21.30
C GLU A 1063 -33.51 -28.43 -20.49
N PRO A 1064 -33.02 -29.67 -20.44
CA PRO A 1064 -31.82 -29.98 -19.70
C PRO A 1064 -30.70 -29.08 -20.22
N GLU A 1065 -29.94 -28.46 -19.30
CA GLU A 1065 -28.71 -27.74 -19.66
C GLU A 1065 -27.94 -28.60 -20.65
N ASN A 1066 -27.69 -28.04 -21.83
CA ASN A 1066 -27.05 -28.77 -22.90
C ASN A 1066 -25.65 -29.19 -22.42
N PRO A 1067 -25.39 -30.49 -22.18
CA PRO A 1067 -24.12 -30.96 -21.62
C PRO A 1067 -22.93 -30.73 -22.57
N TYR A 1068 -23.22 -30.21 -23.76
CA TYR A 1068 -22.28 -29.87 -24.81
C TYR A 1068 -22.00 -28.37 -24.92
N ALA A 1069 -22.46 -27.51 -24.00
CA ALA A 1069 -22.23 -26.06 -24.03
C ALA A 1069 -20.75 -25.66 -24.14
N ASP A 1070 -19.85 -26.44 -23.51
CA ASP A 1070 -18.39 -26.22 -23.54
C ASP A 1070 -17.67 -27.04 -24.64
N TRP A 1071 -18.41 -27.63 -25.57
CA TRP A 1071 -17.86 -28.44 -26.67
C TRP A 1071 -17.79 -27.60 -27.94
N GLN A 1072 -16.78 -27.83 -28.78
CA GLN A 1072 -16.65 -27.06 -30.03
C GLN A 1072 -17.78 -27.40 -31.01
N TYR A 1073 -18.26 -26.43 -31.79
CA TYR A 1073 -19.37 -26.59 -32.75
C TYR A 1073 -20.70 -27.04 -32.13
N ASN A 1074 -21.02 -26.59 -30.91
CA ASN A 1074 -22.24 -26.97 -30.19
C ASN A 1074 -23.52 -26.21 -30.58
N GLU A 1075 -23.41 -25.14 -31.38
CA GLU A 1075 -24.50 -24.19 -31.70
C GLU A 1075 -25.80 -24.87 -32.17
N TYR A 1076 -25.68 -25.99 -32.89
CA TYR A 1076 -26.81 -26.75 -33.42
C TYR A 1076 -27.00 -28.12 -32.78
N ILE A 1077 -26.39 -28.39 -31.63
CA ILE A 1077 -26.40 -29.71 -30.99
C ILE A 1077 -27.38 -29.68 -29.83
N ASP A 1078 -28.33 -30.61 -29.85
CA ASP A 1078 -29.34 -30.77 -28.81
C ASP A 1078 -28.81 -31.62 -27.64
N ALA A 1079 -29.31 -31.37 -26.44
CA ALA A 1079 -28.91 -32.06 -25.22
C ALA A 1079 -29.19 -33.58 -25.25
N ALA A 1080 -30.10 -34.05 -26.11
CA ALA A 1080 -30.37 -35.47 -26.34
C ALA A 1080 -29.28 -36.18 -27.17
N THR A 1081 -28.29 -35.45 -27.68
CA THR A 1081 -27.11 -36.04 -28.31
C THR A 1081 -26.40 -36.99 -27.35
N THR A 1082 -25.86 -38.09 -27.87
CA THR A 1082 -25.10 -39.07 -27.09
C THR A 1082 -23.86 -39.53 -27.87
N TYR A 1083 -22.89 -40.12 -27.19
CA TYR A 1083 -21.73 -40.74 -27.84
C TYR A 1083 -21.27 -42.01 -27.10
N THR A 1084 -20.46 -42.81 -27.78
CA THR A 1084 -19.85 -44.03 -27.23
C THR A 1084 -18.43 -44.17 -27.76
N ALA A 1085 -17.44 -44.22 -26.88
CA ALA A 1085 -16.07 -44.59 -27.22
C ALA A 1085 -15.98 -46.12 -27.29
N ASN A 1086 -15.47 -46.66 -28.40
CA ASN A 1086 -15.34 -48.09 -28.63
C ASN A 1086 -13.90 -48.55 -28.34
N ASP A 1087 -13.74 -49.81 -27.91
CA ASP A 1087 -12.45 -50.44 -27.58
C ASP A 1087 -11.41 -50.42 -28.73
N ASP A 1088 -11.83 -50.18 -29.97
CA ASP A 1088 -10.97 -50.09 -31.14
C ASP A 1088 -10.43 -48.67 -31.43
N GLY A 1089 -10.72 -47.70 -30.54
CA GLY A 1089 -10.30 -46.31 -30.66
C GLY A 1089 -11.19 -45.47 -31.57
N SER A 1090 -12.37 -45.98 -31.95
CA SER A 1090 -13.40 -45.21 -32.65
C SER A 1090 -14.39 -44.57 -31.67
N VAL A 1091 -14.96 -43.42 -32.03
CA VAL A 1091 -16.08 -42.82 -31.29
C VAL A 1091 -17.30 -42.76 -32.19
N THR A 1092 -18.42 -43.32 -31.73
CA THR A 1092 -19.72 -43.23 -32.41
C THR A 1092 -20.61 -42.23 -31.68
N TYR A 1093 -21.04 -41.19 -32.39
CA TYR A 1093 -21.98 -40.18 -31.95
C TYR A 1093 -23.36 -40.47 -32.50
N ASN A 1094 -24.40 -40.29 -31.68
CA ASN A 1094 -25.79 -40.17 -32.11
C ASN A 1094 -26.22 -38.75 -31.82
N ILE A 1095 -26.06 -37.88 -32.82
CA ILE A 1095 -26.31 -36.45 -32.73
C ILE A 1095 -27.79 -36.17 -32.99
N VAL A 1096 -28.40 -35.44 -32.09
CA VAL A 1096 -29.67 -34.76 -32.30
C VAL A 1096 -29.36 -33.30 -32.53
N THR A 1097 -29.81 -32.72 -33.64
CA THR A 1097 -29.59 -31.30 -33.90
C THR A 1097 -30.75 -30.45 -33.39
N THR A 1098 -30.49 -29.20 -33.03
CA THR A 1098 -31.57 -28.22 -32.88
C THR A 1098 -32.18 -27.88 -34.26
N ALA A 1099 -33.35 -27.23 -34.27
CA ALA A 1099 -34.02 -26.83 -35.51
C ALA A 1099 -33.42 -25.53 -36.07
N ASN A 1100 -33.12 -25.51 -37.38
CA ASN A 1100 -32.68 -24.32 -38.10
C ASN A 1100 -33.72 -23.95 -39.15
N ALA A 1101 -34.75 -23.22 -38.71
CA ALA A 1101 -35.96 -22.98 -39.49
C ALA A 1101 -35.65 -22.44 -40.91
N PRO A 1102 -36.25 -22.99 -41.97
CA PRO A 1102 -37.41 -23.89 -41.97
C PRO A 1102 -37.07 -25.39 -41.90
N ALA A 1103 -35.83 -25.79 -41.61
CA ALA A 1103 -35.48 -27.18 -41.35
C ALA A 1103 -35.81 -27.55 -39.90
N ASN A 1104 -36.43 -28.72 -39.70
CA ASN A 1104 -36.62 -29.30 -38.38
C ASN A 1104 -35.32 -29.97 -37.91
N ALA A 1105 -35.27 -30.39 -36.65
CA ALA A 1105 -34.20 -31.18 -36.07
C ALA A 1105 -33.90 -32.47 -36.88
N PHE A 1106 -32.61 -32.85 -36.93
CA PHE A 1106 -32.13 -34.09 -37.53
C PHE A 1106 -31.63 -35.04 -36.43
N GLU A 1107 -31.71 -36.34 -36.69
CA GLU A 1107 -30.96 -37.35 -35.95
C GLU A 1107 -29.92 -37.96 -36.90
N ILE A 1108 -28.66 -38.00 -36.45
CA ILE A 1108 -27.51 -38.36 -37.28
C ILE A 1108 -26.56 -39.24 -36.47
N THR A 1109 -26.24 -40.42 -37.00
CA THR A 1109 -25.20 -41.28 -36.44
C THR A 1109 -23.88 -41.06 -37.19
N ILE A 1110 -22.81 -40.76 -36.46
CA ILE A 1110 -21.48 -40.49 -37.02
C ILE A 1110 -20.44 -41.32 -36.28
N THR A 1111 -19.61 -42.06 -37.01
CA THR A 1111 -18.45 -42.76 -36.43
C THR A 1111 -17.16 -42.11 -36.90
N VAL A 1112 -16.30 -41.73 -35.96
CA VAL A 1112 -14.99 -41.11 -36.21
C VAL A 1112 -13.89 -42.08 -35.81
N VAL A 1113 -12.91 -42.26 -36.69
CA VAL A 1113 -11.71 -43.10 -36.45
C VAL A 1113 -10.48 -42.36 -36.94
N ASN A 1114 -9.47 -42.19 -36.07
CA ASN A 1114 -8.21 -41.50 -36.39
C ASN A 1114 -8.43 -40.10 -37.00
N GLY A 1115 -9.36 -39.31 -36.46
CA GLY A 1115 -9.61 -37.93 -36.91
C GLY A 1115 -10.32 -37.80 -38.27
N ALA A 1116 -10.95 -38.87 -38.77
CA ALA A 1116 -11.77 -38.85 -39.98
C ALA A 1116 -13.12 -39.56 -39.77
N ILE A 1117 -14.16 -39.07 -40.43
CA ILE A 1117 -15.49 -39.69 -40.40
C ILE A 1117 -15.47 -40.97 -41.25
N THR A 1118 -15.74 -42.13 -40.65
CA THR A 1118 -15.82 -43.41 -41.37
C THR A 1118 -17.25 -43.84 -41.66
N GLU A 1119 -18.22 -43.32 -40.92
CA GLU A 1119 -19.64 -43.57 -41.12
C GLU A 1119 -20.45 -42.31 -40.80
N TYR A 1120 -21.44 -42.01 -41.63
CA TYR A 1120 -22.33 -40.87 -41.47
C TYR A 1120 -23.71 -41.25 -42.02
N GLU A 1121 -24.69 -41.39 -41.14
CA GLU A 1121 -26.05 -41.78 -41.49
C GLU A 1121 -27.06 -40.81 -40.88
N ILE A 1122 -27.94 -40.24 -41.71
CA ILE A 1122 -29.09 -39.47 -41.23
C ILE A 1122 -30.20 -40.48 -40.91
N THR A 1123 -30.47 -40.69 -39.63
CA THR A 1123 -31.47 -41.64 -39.14
C THR A 1123 -32.87 -41.01 -39.09
N VAL A 1124 -32.95 -39.70 -38.85
CA VAL A 1124 -34.18 -38.89 -38.99
C VAL A 1124 -33.87 -37.62 -39.78
N ASN A 1125 -34.60 -37.42 -40.88
CA ASN A 1125 -34.39 -36.28 -41.77
C ASN A 1125 -35.34 -35.13 -41.41
N GLY A 1126 -34.78 -34.03 -40.92
CA GLY A 1126 -35.52 -32.82 -40.54
C GLY A 1126 -35.93 -31.92 -41.71
N SER A 1127 -35.62 -32.28 -42.96
CA SER A 1127 -36.00 -31.48 -44.13
C SER A 1127 -37.52 -31.37 -44.28
N THR A 1128 -38.02 -30.17 -44.56
CA THR A 1128 -39.46 -29.91 -44.73
C THR A 1128 -40.01 -30.21 -46.13
N SER A 1129 -39.21 -30.84 -47.01
CA SER A 1129 -39.58 -31.23 -48.38
C SER A 1129 -38.84 -32.48 -48.85
N ASP A 1130 -39.56 -33.38 -49.53
CA ASP A 1130 -39.01 -34.62 -50.12
C ASP A 1130 -37.83 -34.35 -51.07
N HIS A 1131 -37.86 -33.22 -51.80
CA HIS A 1131 -36.78 -32.83 -52.71
C HIS A 1131 -35.47 -32.52 -51.96
N PHE A 1132 -35.57 -31.86 -50.80
CA PHE A 1132 -34.40 -31.53 -49.99
C PHE A 1132 -33.89 -32.74 -49.21
N ALA A 1133 -34.79 -33.64 -48.80
CA ALA A 1133 -34.40 -34.91 -48.17
C ALA A 1133 -33.50 -35.79 -49.08
N GLU A 1134 -33.75 -35.81 -50.39
CA GLU A 1134 -32.89 -36.49 -51.38
C GLU A 1134 -31.50 -35.83 -51.51
N ILE A 1135 -31.43 -34.50 -51.39
CA ILE A 1135 -30.18 -33.74 -51.39
C ILE A 1135 -29.38 -34.06 -50.11
N MET A 1136 -30.03 -34.09 -48.94
CA MET A 1136 -29.39 -34.43 -47.66
C MET A 1136 -28.77 -35.82 -47.66
N SER A 1137 -29.43 -36.80 -48.30
CA SER A 1137 -28.90 -38.16 -48.46
C SER A 1137 -27.63 -38.21 -49.33
N SER A 1138 -27.44 -37.22 -50.21
CA SER A 1138 -26.23 -37.08 -51.04
C SER A 1138 -25.12 -36.36 -50.27
N VAL A 1139 -25.47 -35.37 -49.45
CA VAL A 1139 -24.55 -34.66 -48.55
C VAL A 1139 -23.97 -35.61 -47.51
N ALA A 1140 -24.79 -36.43 -46.84
CA ALA A 1140 -24.34 -37.44 -45.89
C ALA A 1140 -23.27 -38.40 -46.46
N LYS A 1141 -23.40 -38.79 -47.73
CA LYS A 1141 -22.39 -39.64 -48.41
C LYS A 1141 -21.07 -38.94 -48.65
N ASN A 1142 -21.07 -37.62 -48.79
CA ASN A 1142 -19.87 -36.81 -49.01
C ASN A 1142 -19.14 -36.50 -47.70
N MET A 1143 -19.79 -36.70 -46.54
CA MET A 1143 -19.19 -36.53 -45.21
C MET A 1143 -18.24 -37.68 -44.85
N VAL A 1144 -18.48 -38.88 -45.38
CA VAL A 1144 -17.63 -40.04 -45.13
C VAL A 1144 -16.27 -39.86 -45.79
N GLY A 1145 -15.21 -39.95 -44.98
CA GLY A 1145 -13.81 -39.78 -45.34
C GLY A 1145 -13.26 -38.37 -45.14
N GLN A 1146 -14.08 -37.43 -44.68
CA GLN A 1146 -13.65 -36.06 -44.40
C GLN A 1146 -12.97 -35.94 -43.03
N THR A 1147 -12.04 -34.99 -42.94
CA THR A 1147 -11.34 -34.56 -41.72
C THR A 1147 -11.87 -33.20 -41.25
N LEU A 1148 -11.48 -32.76 -40.04
CA LEU A 1148 -11.95 -31.51 -39.44
C LEU A 1148 -11.69 -30.30 -40.34
N GLU A 1149 -10.42 -30.12 -40.75
CA GLU A 1149 -9.99 -29.02 -41.63
C GLU A 1149 -10.75 -29.00 -42.98
N GLN A 1150 -11.10 -30.19 -43.52
CA GLN A 1150 -11.84 -30.28 -44.78
C GLN A 1150 -13.31 -29.90 -44.63
N LEU A 1151 -13.93 -30.17 -43.47
CA LEU A 1151 -15.31 -29.79 -43.20
C LEU A 1151 -15.45 -28.32 -42.80
N GLU A 1152 -14.45 -27.74 -42.13
CA GLU A 1152 -14.39 -26.30 -41.86
C GLU A 1152 -14.33 -25.52 -43.18
N ALA A 1153 -13.45 -25.96 -44.10
CA ALA A 1153 -13.38 -25.38 -45.45
C ALA A 1153 -14.66 -25.59 -46.26
N TYR A 1154 -15.39 -26.69 -46.02
CA TYR A 1154 -16.68 -26.96 -46.65
C TYR A 1154 -17.77 -26.02 -46.11
N LEU A 1155 -17.76 -25.70 -44.81
CA LEU A 1155 -18.67 -24.76 -44.14
C LEU A 1155 -18.56 -23.34 -44.72
N GLU A 1156 -17.35 -22.93 -45.08
CA GLU A 1156 -17.07 -21.59 -45.65
C GLU A 1156 -17.24 -21.52 -47.18
N GLY A 1157 -17.48 -22.66 -47.85
CA GLY A 1157 -17.55 -22.76 -49.31
C GLY A 1157 -18.95 -22.53 -49.90
N ASP A 1158 -19.01 -22.10 -51.17
CA ASP A 1158 -20.27 -21.94 -51.95
C ASP A 1158 -21.06 -23.26 -52.13
N GLU A 1159 -20.47 -24.41 -51.80
CA GLU A 1159 -21.04 -25.75 -52.01
C GLU A 1159 -22.25 -26.05 -51.10
N ILE A 1160 -22.47 -25.27 -50.03
CA ILE A 1160 -23.63 -25.37 -49.13
C ILE A 1160 -24.88 -24.67 -49.71
N GLN A 1161 -24.71 -23.81 -50.73
CA GLN A 1161 -25.79 -23.10 -51.42
C GLN A 1161 -26.51 -23.96 -52.49
N SER A 1162 -26.75 -25.23 -52.21
CA SER A 1162 -27.87 -25.94 -52.84
C SER A 1162 -29.13 -25.53 -52.08
N GLY A 1163 -30.30 -25.39 -52.72
CA GLY A 1163 -31.52 -24.80 -52.11
C GLY A 1163 -32.05 -25.39 -50.78
N ALA A 1164 -31.32 -26.32 -50.15
CA ALA A 1164 -31.48 -26.87 -48.80
C ALA A 1164 -30.43 -26.33 -47.79
N THR A 1165 -29.99 -25.08 -47.92
CA THR A 1165 -28.85 -24.49 -47.18
C THR A 1165 -28.89 -24.73 -45.66
N ARG A 1166 -30.03 -24.49 -45.00
CA ARG A 1166 -30.17 -24.72 -43.54
C ARG A 1166 -30.06 -26.18 -43.13
N SER A 1167 -30.56 -27.10 -43.95
CA SER A 1167 -30.41 -28.55 -43.70
C SER A 1167 -28.96 -29.00 -43.90
N ASN A 1168 -28.26 -28.45 -44.91
CA ASN A 1168 -26.84 -28.73 -45.14
C ASN A 1168 -25.98 -28.22 -43.98
N GLU A 1169 -26.28 -27.03 -43.47
CA GLU A 1169 -25.59 -26.42 -42.33
C GLU A 1169 -25.71 -27.29 -41.06
N LEU A 1170 -26.90 -27.84 -40.77
CA LEU A 1170 -27.10 -28.78 -39.66
C LEU A 1170 -26.25 -30.05 -39.81
N CYS A 1171 -26.19 -30.63 -41.02
CA CYS A 1171 -25.40 -31.83 -41.27
C CYS A 1171 -23.88 -31.59 -41.18
N VAL A 1172 -23.40 -30.46 -41.72
CA VAL A 1172 -21.97 -30.11 -41.65
C VAL A 1172 -21.57 -29.85 -40.20
N ASN A 1173 -22.35 -29.08 -39.44
CA ASN A 1173 -22.07 -28.81 -38.03
C ASN A 1173 -22.09 -30.08 -37.17
N ALA A 1174 -22.99 -31.03 -37.42
CA ALA A 1174 -22.95 -32.34 -36.76
C ALA A 1174 -21.63 -33.09 -37.03
N GLY A 1175 -21.11 -33.02 -38.26
CA GLY A 1175 -19.81 -33.60 -38.61
C GLY A 1175 -18.63 -32.91 -37.92
N LEU A 1176 -18.65 -31.57 -37.87
CA LEU A 1176 -17.64 -30.76 -37.20
C LEU A 1176 -17.62 -31.02 -35.69
N PHE A 1177 -18.79 -31.07 -35.06
CA PHE A 1177 -18.93 -31.42 -33.65
C PHE A 1177 -18.30 -32.78 -33.32
N ALA A 1178 -18.61 -33.81 -34.11
CA ALA A 1178 -18.06 -35.15 -33.89
C ALA A 1178 -16.53 -35.21 -34.04
N LEU A 1179 -15.97 -34.47 -35.01
CA LEU A 1179 -14.53 -34.46 -35.30
C LEU A 1179 -13.73 -33.61 -34.31
N ALA A 1180 -14.21 -32.41 -33.97
CA ALA A 1180 -13.53 -31.49 -33.07
C ALA A 1180 -13.46 -32.01 -31.62
N ASN A 1181 -14.44 -32.83 -31.23
CA ASN A 1181 -14.56 -33.31 -29.85
C ASN A 1181 -14.21 -34.79 -29.68
N VAL A 1182 -13.63 -35.46 -30.68
CA VAL A 1182 -13.27 -36.90 -30.60
C VAL A 1182 -12.31 -37.22 -29.45
N ASP A 1183 -11.35 -36.34 -29.19
CA ASP A 1183 -10.39 -36.52 -28.08
C ASP A 1183 -11.07 -36.30 -26.72
N LYS A 1184 -11.97 -35.31 -26.64
CA LYS A 1184 -12.77 -35.01 -25.44
C LYS A 1184 -13.72 -36.17 -25.10
N ALA A 1185 -14.39 -36.73 -26.11
CA ALA A 1185 -15.25 -37.91 -25.98
C ALA A 1185 -14.47 -39.18 -25.60
N SER A 1186 -13.23 -39.32 -26.07
CA SER A 1186 -12.38 -40.49 -25.76
C SER A 1186 -11.74 -40.41 -24.37
N ALA A 1187 -11.65 -39.22 -23.76
CA ALA A 1187 -11.04 -39.00 -22.44
C ALA A 1187 -12.03 -39.07 -21.27
N ALA A 1188 -13.33 -39.15 -21.54
CA ALA A 1188 -14.39 -39.07 -20.55
C ALA A 1188 -14.79 -40.41 -19.87
N GLU A 1189 -14.09 -41.52 -20.15
CA GLU A 1189 -14.22 -42.80 -19.42
C GLU A 1189 -13.02 -43.12 -18.51
#